data_AF-A0A9D3MFT0-F1
#
_entry.id   AF-A0A9D3MFT0-F1
#
_cell.length_a   1.000
_cell.length_b   1.000
_cell.length_c   1.000
_cell.angle_alpha   90.00
_cell.angle_beta   90.00
_cell.angle_gamma   90.00
#
_symmetry.space_group_name_H-M   'P 1'
#
loop_
_entity.id
_entity.type
_entity.pdbx_description
1 polymer ?
#
loop_
_entity_poly.entity_id
_entity_poly.type
_entity_poly.pdbx_seq_one_letter_code
_entity_poly.pdbx_strand_id
1 'polypeptide(L)'
;MDFLGQLRLLLWKNFLLRKRQKVRLVIELIWPLFLFFILVWVRSTNQPFYKGQCHYPNKAMPSAGVLPWLQSMMCNIDNPCVNYPTPGETPGQVNNFNSSILAGMLIELQSTISNKTVLSKFRQLSNDINQLTLILQNTNPGNGRPVPLRRVLKDNETFTRYLKENLSISASDAESIMSAQIRPSKVMGLSMDDNLKDILCNGTVLEFNSTADQETFEKISCSLTPKEITETGNVFRQNVDSQKLASTFAQATNLNPAETFGLVRKTTADVLPVLQEISKLQNSMLLNAANSLDFRSDMIGSINLLLCGKEPNINSTNSRNISTSGFMANFTKNETQTNPNNNSSSDFCQTLVDTLENTPGLRYAWSTFRPLLQGKVLYTPDTVATRLIVKEANKTFNAIAMLKELAGAWETQGHKIWDFMQDGAQINSLRALLKNPAFATALNLQLGRTGWTAESLANFLYNGPPEDRPPGMPANDWRDVFNSTSKALEMLAQFIGCLDLDKFEAAPTEAILVEESLRLLKEEKFWAGIVFEDIAPEASHPPPLVKYKIRMDIDEVERTNKVKDRSWAPGARDHSYNDMRYVWGGFAYLKDMIDHGIIRTHTAKSQPLGVFVQQMPYPCYVDDGFIRGIGGMLPMFLVLAFMFTVCMTMKDLVLEKELRLKEVLRAVGVGNGPLWLARFIENFALLVVPCAIISVMVKYGKVLRYSDPSVIFVFLLVFCIATIMQCFMISVFFSKANLAAACGGLIYFVLYLPHVLAFAWRDVMAFRVKILVSLLSCVAFGYGCENFSRYEEQGIGIQWSNIASSPEEGERYSFLVSIIMMLIDSLIYWLITWYIENVFPGQFGIPKPWYFPFSASYWCGTSVTPDAGPDLLKVSGELNDYMEPAPPNMKAGVSIRNLVKIYKTGKKVAVDGLSMDFYEDQITSFLGHNGAGKRPQCLF
;
A
#
# COMPACT_ATOMS: atom_id res chain seq x y z
N MET A 1 2.35 -58.48 -48.22
CA MET A 1 1.87 -57.09 -48.23
C MET A 1 2.88 -56.23 -47.51
N ASP A 2 3.29 -55.10 -48.09
CA ASP A 2 4.16 -54.13 -47.41
C ASP A 2 3.49 -53.53 -46.16
N PHE A 3 4.30 -53.19 -45.15
CA PHE A 3 3.88 -52.61 -43.87
C PHE A 3 2.94 -51.40 -44.05
N LEU A 4 3.26 -50.50 -44.99
CA LEU A 4 2.47 -49.32 -45.31
C LEU A 4 1.09 -49.67 -45.92
N GLY A 5 1.04 -50.70 -46.75
CA GLY A 5 -0.23 -51.20 -47.33
C GLY A 5 -1.15 -51.75 -46.25
N GLN A 6 -0.60 -52.54 -45.32
CA GLN A 6 -1.34 -53.05 -44.16
C GLN A 6 -1.86 -51.91 -43.28
N LEU A 7 -0.99 -50.92 -42.97
CA LEU A 7 -1.35 -49.77 -42.14
C LEU A 7 -2.49 -48.94 -42.77
N ARG A 8 -2.42 -48.65 -44.07
CA ARG A 8 -3.46 -47.88 -44.78
C ARG A 8 -4.83 -48.55 -44.71
N LEU A 9 -4.88 -49.87 -44.89
CA LEU A 9 -6.13 -50.62 -44.84
C LEU A 9 -6.71 -50.68 -43.42
N LEU A 10 -5.84 -50.80 -42.41
CA LEU A 10 -6.23 -50.75 -40.99
C LEU A 10 -6.77 -49.36 -40.59
N LEU A 11 -6.13 -48.29 -41.06
CA LEU A 11 -6.64 -46.93 -40.83
C LEU A 11 -8.00 -46.71 -41.50
N TRP A 12 -8.20 -47.25 -42.70
CA TRP A 12 -9.50 -47.21 -43.37
C TRP A 12 -10.58 -47.97 -42.60
N LYS A 13 -10.25 -49.18 -42.08
CA LYS A 13 -11.12 -49.96 -41.19
C LYS A 13 -11.55 -49.12 -39.99
N ASN A 14 -10.57 -48.54 -39.30
CA ASN A 14 -10.77 -47.76 -38.08
C ASN A 14 -11.62 -46.50 -38.33
N PHE A 15 -11.33 -45.77 -39.42
CA PHE A 15 -12.12 -44.63 -39.86
C PHE A 15 -13.58 -45.01 -40.15
N LEU A 16 -13.82 -46.11 -40.86
CA LEU A 16 -15.17 -46.59 -41.15
C LEU A 16 -15.94 -46.97 -39.88
N LEU A 17 -15.29 -47.59 -38.89
CA LEU A 17 -15.90 -47.95 -37.62
C LEU A 17 -16.40 -46.70 -36.88
N ARG A 18 -15.58 -45.65 -36.80
CA ARG A 18 -15.99 -44.38 -36.18
C ARG A 18 -17.06 -43.65 -36.98
N LYS A 19 -16.94 -43.62 -38.32
CA LYS A 19 -17.94 -42.99 -39.20
C LYS A 19 -19.34 -43.61 -39.04
N ARG A 20 -19.41 -44.91 -38.75
CA ARG A 20 -20.67 -45.61 -38.47
C ARG A 20 -21.27 -45.26 -37.10
N GLN A 21 -20.45 -44.85 -36.13
CA GLN A 21 -20.87 -44.47 -34.77
C GLN A 21 -20.97 -42.94 -34.60
N LYS A 22 -21.85 -42.30 -35.39
CA LYS A 22 -21.96 -40.83 -35.47
C LYS A 22 -22.16 -40.15 -34.10
N VAL A 23 -23.10 -40.65 -33.29
CA VAL A 23 -23.43 -40.05 -31.98
C VAL A 23 -22.22 -40.05 -31.06
N ARG A 24 -21.46 -41.14 -31.03
CA ARG A 24 -20.27 -41.26 -30.20
C ARG A 24 -19.19 -40.25 -30.62
N LEU A 25 -18.90 -40.16 -31.92
CA LEU A 25 -17.90 -39.21 -32.43
C LEU A 25 -18.26 -37.75 -32.12
N VAL A 26 -19.54 -37.41 -32.19
CA VAL A 26 -20.04 -36.07 -31.81
C VAL A 26 -19.83 -35.81 -30.32
N ILE A 27 -20.15 -36.77 -29.44
CA ILE A 27 -19.95 -36.60 -27.99
C ILE A 27 -18.45 -36.51 -27.66
N GLU A 28 -17.59 -37.35 -28.26
CA GLU A 28 -16.13 -37.31 -28.04
C GLU A 28 -15.51 -35.95 -28.43
N LEU A 29 -16.05 -35.28 -29.44
CA LEU A 29 -15.59 -33.94 -29.85
C LEU A 29 -16.21 -32.81 -29.03
N ILE A 30 -17.51 -32.86 -28.73
CA ILE A 30 -18.23 -31.76 -28.08
C ILE A 30 -17.98 -31.74 -26.56
N TRP A 31 -17.84 -32.89 -25.92
CA TRP A 31 -17.71 -32.97 -24.45
C TRP A 31 -16.53 -32.15 -23.89
N PRO A 32 -15.30 -32.26 -24.42
CA PRO A 32 -14.20 -31.39 -24.02
C PRO A 32 -14.49 -29.91 -24.25
N LEU A 33 -15.10 -29.57 -25.38
CA LEU A 33 -15.40 -28.18 -25.76
C LEU A 33 -16.44 -27.55 -24.84
N PHE A 34 -17.43 -28.33 -24.41
CA PHE A 34 -18.48 -27.88 -23.49
C PHE A 34 -17.92 -27.44 -22.14
N LEU A 35 -17.00 -28.22 -21.55
CA LEU A 35 -16.36 -27.85 -20.28
C LEU A 35 -15.52 -26.58 -20.40
N PHE A 36 -14.78 -26.42 -21.50
CA PHE A 36 -14.01 -25.20 -21.75
C PHE A 36 -14.89 -23.99 -22.07
N PHE A 37 -16.07 -24.20 -22.66
CA PHE A 37 -17.06 -23.14 -22.81
C PHE A 37 -17.55 -22.60 -21.46
N ILE A 38 -17.81 -23.50 -20.48
CA ILE A 38 -18.14 -23.10 -19.11
C ILE A 38 -17.00 -22.30 -18.49
N LEU A 39 -15.75 -22.73 -18.67
CA LEU A 39 -14.58 -22.03 -18.13
C LEU A 39 -14.43 -20.62 -18.72
N VAL A 40 -14.61 -20.47 -20.04
CA VAL A 40 -14.62 -19.16 -20.71
C VAL A 40 -15.81 -18.30 -20.25
N TRP A 41 -16.97 -18.90 -19.98
CA TRP A 41 -18.11 -18.19 -19.43
C TRP A 41 -17.84 -17.66 -18.02
N VAL A 42 -17.26 -18.45 -17.12
CA VAL A 42 -16.82 -18.00 -15.77
C VAL A 42 -15.75 -16.91 -15.87
N ARG A 43 -14.88 -16.97 -16.88
CA ARG A 43 -13.93 -15.89 -17.16
C ARG A 43 -14.64 -14.59 -17.58
N SER A 44 -15.73 -14.68 -18.33
CA SER A 44 -16.47 -13.49 -18.78
C SER A 44 -17.18 -12.75 -17.63
N THR A 45 -17.53 -13.44 -16.55
CA THR A 45 -18.17 -12.83 -15.37
C THR A 45 -17.15 -12.19 -14.42
N ASN A 46 -15.92 -12.70 -14.37
CA ASN A 46 -14.84 -12.20 -13.50
C ASN A 46 -13.83 -11.38 -14.30
N GLN A 47 -14.02 -10.06 -14.34
CA GLN A 47 -13.13 -9.12 -15.02
C GLN A 47 -11.84 -8.85 -14.20
N PRO A 48 -10.68 -8.69 -14.84
CA PRO A 48 -9.43 -8.33 -14.16
C PRO A 48 -9.45 -6.88 -13.66
N PHE A 49 -8.85 -6.63 -12.48
CA PHE A 49 -8.67 -5.28 -11.94
C PHE A 49 -7.24 -4.79 -12.21
N TYR A 50 -7.10 -3.68 -12.95
CA TYR A 50 -5.79 -3.11 -13.28
C TYR A 50 -5.37 -2.11 -12.20
N LYS A 51 -4.19 -2.32 -11.60
CA LYS A 51 -3.58 -1.41 -10.64
C LYS A 51 -2.42 -0.68 -11.32
N GLY A 52 -2.39 0.64 -11.16
CA GLY A 52 -1.26 1.46 -11.59
C GLY A 52 -0.01 1.19 -10.76
N GLN A 53 1.10 1.85 -11.12
CA GLN A 53 2.25 1.90 -10.22
C GLN A 53 1.86 2.57 -8.91
N CYS A 54 2.38 2.05 -7.81
CA CYS A 54 1.99 2.50 -6.49
C CYS A 54 3.20 2.96 -5.69
N HIS A 55 3.19 4.22 -5.29
CA HIS A 55 4.16 4.85 -4.42
C HIS A 55 3.48 5.17 -3.09
N TYR A 56 4.27 5.16 -2.01
CA TYR A 56 3.74 5.29 -0.66
C TYR A 56 4.44 6.42 0.08
N PRO A 57 3.75 7.12 1.00
CA PRO A 57 4.40 8.06 1.88
C PRO A 57 5.21 7.32 2.96
N ASN A 58 6.39 7.84 3.30
CA ASN A 58 7.16 7.33 4.42
C ASN A 58 6.44 7.56 5.75
N LYS A 59 6.77 6.71 6.72
CA LYS A 59 6.25 6.78 8.08
C LYS A 59 7.38 7.06 9.05
N ALA A 60 7.24 8.11 9.84
CA ALA A 60 8.24 8.50 10.83
C ALA A 60 8.13 7.60 12.07
N MET A 61 9.26 7.12 12.57
CA MET A 61 9.33 6.41 13.85
C MET A 61 9.53 7.42 15.00
N PRO A 62 9.23 7.04 16.25
CA PRO A 62 9.35 7.96 17.40
C PRO A 62 10.74 8.59 17.55
N SER A 63 11.81 7.90 17.14
CA SER A 63 13.19 8.41 17.11
C SER A 63 13.40 9.62 16.17
N ALA A 64 12.61 9.75 15.10
CA ALA A 64 12.67 10.88 14.18
C ALA A 64 12.12 12.18 14.77
N GLY A 65 11.40 12.09 15.88
CA GLY A 65 10.77 13.21 16.57
C GLY A 65 9.26 13.01 16.73
N VAL A 66 8.72 13.52 17.83
CA VAL A 66 7.31 13.33 18.18
C VAL A 66 6.36 13.94 17.15
N LEU A 67 6.68 15.12 16.61
CA LEU A 67 5.83 15.78 15.62
C LEU A 67 5.76 14.99 14.29
N PRO A 68 6.89 14.67 13.62
CA PRO A 68 6.85 13.83 12.41
C PRO A 68 6.15 12.48 12.63
N TRP A 69 6.34 11.87 13.80
CA TRP A 69 5.69 10.61 14.17
C TRP A 69 4.16 10.77 14.27
N LEU A 70 3.66 11.77 14.99
CA LEU A 70 2.22 12.04 15.10
C LEU A 70 1.61 12.42 13.74
N GLN A 71 2.31 13.22 12.93
CA GLN A 71 1.91 13.54 11.56
C GLN A 71 1.81 12.29 10.70
N SER A 72 2.81 11.41 10.76
CA SER A 72 2.79 10.14 10.04
C SER A 72 1.61 9.26 10.46
N MET A 73 1.30 9.19 11.75
CA MET A 73 0.24 8.33 12.27
C MET A 73 -1.15 8.83 11.87
N MET A 74 -1.36 10.16 11.88
CA MET A 74 -2.63 10.79 11.49
C MET A 74 -2.81 10.92 9.98
N CYS A 75 -1.81 11.46 9.27
CA CYS A 75 -1.93 11.84 7.86
C CYS A 75 -1.80 10.65 6.90
N ASN A 76 -1.07 9.60 7.29
CA ASN A 76 -0.80 8.44 6.43
C ASN A 76 -1.53 7.17 6.90
N ILE A 77 -2.65 7.31 7.63
CA ILE A 77 -3.39 6.18 8.23
C ILE A 77 -3.90 5.20 7.16
N ASP A 78 -4.43 5.70 6.05
CA ASP A 78 -4.98 4.88 4.97
C ASP A 78 -3.92 4.35 4.00
N ASN A 79 -2.64 4.71 4.21
CA ASN A 79 -1.51 4.35 3.35
C ASN A 79 -1.81 4.58 1.85
N PRO A 80 -2.15 5.82 1.47
CA PRO A 80 -2.69 6.09 0.14
C PRO A 80 -1.67 5.72 -0.94
N CYS A 81 -2.13 4.86 -1.85
CA CYS A 81 -1.41 4.52 -3.06
C CYS A 81 -1.43 5.70 -4.04
N VAL A 82 -0.28 6.33 -4.29
CA VAL A 82 -0.15 7.43 -5.26
C VAL A 82 0.61 6.98 -6.50
N ASN A 83 0.20 7.47 -7.67
CA ASN A 83 0.80 7.07 -8.95
C ASN A 83 2.14 7.78 -9.25
N TYR A 84 2.65 8.60 -8.34
CA TYR A 84 3.87 9.40 -8.49
C TYR A 84 4.74 9.26 -7.24
N PRO A 85 6.07 9.32 -7.38
CA PRO A 85 6.97 9.19 -6.24
C PRO A 85 6.70 10.31 -5.23
N THR A 86 6.57 9.93 -3.95
CA THR A 86 6.43 10.90 -2.87
C THR A 86 7.78 11.57 -2.60
N PRO A 87 7.81 12.80 -2.06
CA PRO A 87 9.07 13.48 -1.75
C PRO A 87 10.01 12.65 -0.87
N GLY A 88 9.45 11.86 0.07
CA GLY A 88 10.19 10.97 0.96
C GLY A 88 10.86 9.76 0.27
N GLU A 89 10.51 9.45 -0.98
CA GLU A 89 11.21 8.43 -1.79
C GLU A 89 12.43 9.01 -2.53
N THR A 90 12.56 10.33 -2.60
CA THR A 90 13.65 10.98 -3.33
C THR A 90 14.94 11.02 -2.50
N PRO A 91 16.12 10.75 -3.09
CA PRO A 91 17.39 10.81 -2.36
C PRO A 91 17.62 12.20 -1.76
N GLY A 92 17.87 12.26 -0.45
CA GLY A 92 18.21 13.50 0.27
C GLY A 92 17.02 14.27 0.83
N GLN A 93 15.77 13.94 0.48
CA GLN A 93 14.58 14.53 1.09
C GLN A 93 13.79 13.46 1.86
N VAL A 94 13.59 13.70 3.15
CA VAL A 94 12.89 12.74 4.04
C VAL A 94 11.54 13.29 4.50
N ASN A 95 11.36 14.60 4.58
CA ASN A 95 10.10 15.18 5.07
C ASN A 95 9.04 15.25 3.97
N ASN A 96 7.88 14.66 4.24
CA ASN A 96 6.68 14.71 3.40
C ASN A 96 5.72 15.87 3.75
N PHE A 97 5.93 16.54 4.89
CA PHE A 97 4.96 17.48 5.47
C PHE A 97 5.41 18.96 5.45
N ASN A 98 6.18 19.38 4.43
CA ASN A 98 6.62 20.78 4.32
C ASN A 98 5.45 21.78 4.19
N SER A 99 4.29 21.34 3.71
CA SER A 99 3.06 22.14 3.61
C SER A 99 2.22 22.13 4.89
N SER A 100 2.63 21.42 5.94
CA SER A 100 1.87 21.39 7.19
C SER A 100 1.96 22.72 7.93
N ILE A 101 0.81 23.23 8.33
CA ILE A 101 0.69 24.52 9.02
C ILE A 101 1.42 24.46 10.36
N LEU A 102 1.27 23.36 11.11
CA LEU A 102 1.92 23.21 12.42
C LEU A 102 3.45 23.18 12.32
N ALA A 103 4.03 22.48 11.33
CA ALA A 103 5.48 22.48 11.16
C ALA A 103 5.98 23.86 10.72
N GLY A 104 5.27 24.52 9.81
CA GLY A 104 5.56 25.92 9.43
C GLY A 104 5.56 26.85 10.64
N MET A 105 4.50 26.80 11.45
CA MET A 105 4.36 27.55 12.71
C MET A 105 5.54 27.29 13.67
N LEU A 106 5.90 26.03 13.89
CA LEU A 106 6.99 25.69 14.82
C LEU A 106 8.36 26.14 14.31
N ILE A 107 8.61 26.04 13.00
CA ILE A 107 9.85 26.52 12.38
C ILE A 107 9.96 28.05 12.50
N GLU A 108 8.87 28.76 12.20
CA GLU A 108 8.80 30.22 12.33
C GLU A 108 8.96 30.66 13.80
N LEU A 109 8.25 30.01 14.72
CA LEU A 109 8.33 30.29 16.16
C LEU A 109 9.75 30.00 16.70
N GLN A 110 10.36 28.89 16.30
CA GLN A 110 11.74 28.56 16.67
C GLN A 110 12.72 29.62 16.13
N SER A 111 12.55 30.06 14.88
CA SER A 111 13.40 31.10 14.31
C SER A 111 13.25 32.45 15.03
N THR A 112 12.05 32.75 15.51
CA THR A 112 11.72 34.00 16.23
C THR A 112 12.26 33.97 17.67
N ILE A 113 11.99 32.90 18.42
CA ILE A 113 12.40 32.76 19.83
C ILE A 113 13.91 32.56 19.96
N SER A 114 14.54 31.84 19.03
CA SER A 114 15.99 31.61 19.04
C SER A 114 16.80 32.88 18.71
N ASN A 115 16.15 33.90 18.14
CA ASN A 115 16.82 35.15 17.79
C ASN A 115 17.11 36.00 19.03
N LYS A 116 18.27 35.76 19.65
CA LYS A 116 18.76 36.49 20.82
C LYS A 116 18.80 38.01 20.63
N THR A 117 18.92 38.49 19.38
CA THR A 117 18.95 39.93 19.08
C THR A 117 17.61 40.58 19.39
N VAL A 118 16.49 39.94 19.04
CA VAL A 118 15.12 40.44 19.28
C VAL A 118 14.84 40.53 20.79
N LEU A 119 15.20 39.49 21.53
CA LEU A 119 15.02 39.44 22.99
C LEU A 119 15.85 40.52 23.71
N SER A 120 17.06 40.78 23.22
CA SER A 120 17.90 41.87 23.72
C SER A 120 17.32 43.25 23.37
N LYS A 121 16.76 43.40 22.16
CA LYS A 121 16.14 44.63 21.67
C LYS A 121 14.82 44.93 22.39
N PHE A 122 14.04 43.92 22.74
CA PHE A 122 12.84 44.08 23.56
C PHE A 122 13.18 44.56 24.98
N ARG A 123 14.24 44.04 25.59
CA ARG A 123 14.74 44.55 26.88
C ARG A 123 15.25 45.99 26.78
N GLN A 124 16.00 46.32 25.72
CA GLN A 124 16.46 47.68 25.45
C GLN A 124 15.28 48.63 25.23
N LEU A 125 14.27 48.20 24.49
CA LEU A 125 13.05 48.96 24.24
C LEU A 125 12.27 49.24 25.53
N SER A 126 12.11 48.25 26.40
CA SER A 126 11.46 48.45 27.70
C SER A 126 12.21 49.49 28.54
N ASN A 127 13.55 49.44 28.57
CA ASN A 127 14.38 50.42 29.27
C ASN A 127 14.28 51.82 28.64
N ASP A 128 14.28 51.91 27.31
CA ASP A 128 14.20 53.17 26.58
C ASP A 128 12.81 53.83 26.75
N ILE A 129 11.73 53.04 26.76
CA ILE A 129 10.36 53.50 27.08
C ILE A 129 10.29 54.01 28.53
N ASN A 130 10.91 53.31 29.49
CA ASN A 130 10.94 53.78 30.88
C ASN A 130 11.66 55.13 31.01
N GLN A 131 12.79 55.32 30.31
CA GLN A 131 13.50 56.59 30.29
C GLN A 131 12.68 57.72 29.63
N LEU A 132 12.01 57.43 28.52
CA LEU A 132 11.09 58.36 27.86
C LEU A 132 9.90 58.76 28.76
N THR A 133 9.39 57.81 29.54
CA THR A 133 8.29 58.04 30.49
C THR A 133 8.71 59.01 31.59
N LEU A 134 9.91 58.84 32.15
CA LEU A 134 10.47 59.74 33.17
C LEU A 134 10.68 61.16 32.62
N ILE A 135 11.10 61.28 31.36
CA ILE A 135 11.29 62.58 30.70
C ILE A 135 9.93 63.26 30.45
N LEU A 136 8.91 62.51 30.02
CA LEU A 136 7.56 63.04 29.75
C LEU A 136 6.78 63.41 31.02
N GLN A 137 6.94 62.67 32.12
CA GLN A 137 6.33 63.00 33.41
C GLN A 137 6.92 64.26 34.05
N ASN A 138 8.18 64.59 33.75
CA ASN A 138 8.86 65.79 34.26
C ASN A 138 8.59 67.07 33.44
N THR A 139 7.97 66.97 32.27
CA THR A 139 7.60 68.13 31.46
C THR A 139 6.24 68.68 31.83
N ASN A 140 6.21 69.77 32.62
CA ASN A 140 5.00 70.56 32.84
C ASN A 140 4.64 71.36 31.57
N PRO A 141 3.40 71.25 31.05
CA PRO A 141 2.99 71.88 29.78
C PRO A 141 2.91 73.42 29.78
N GLY A 142 3.18 74.08 30.91
CA GLY A 142 3.02 75.53 31.08
C GLY A 142 4.23 76.41 30.68
N ASN A 143 5.44 75.87 30.54
CA ASN A 143 6.68 76.67 30.48
C ASN A 143 7.38 76.76 29.11
N GLY A 144 6.67 76.48 28.00
CA GLY A 144 7.25 76.54 26.65
C GLY A 144 7.43 77.97 26.10
N ARG A 145 8.60 78.30 25.53
CA ARG A 145 8.79 79.57 24.79
C ARG A 145 7.91 79.60 23.51
N PRO A 146 7.24 80.72 23.19
CA PRO A 146 6.42 80.84 21.99
C PRO A 146 7.30 80.98 20.72
N VAL A 147 6.87 80.37 19.62
CA VAL A 147 7.64 80.25 18.37
C VAL A 147 6.76 80.65 17.17
N PRO A 148 7.23 81.49 16.23
CA PRO A 148 6.46 81.84 15.04
C PRO A 148 6.17 80.63 14.15
N LEU A 149 4.93 80.49 13.70
CA LEU A 149 4.41 79.36 12.92
C LEU A 149 5.24 79.08 11.66
N ARG A 150 5.69 80.13 10.96
CA ARG A 150 6.55 80.00 9.77
C ARG A 150 7.84 79.21 10.00
N ARG A 151 8.42 79.21 11.22
CA ARG A 151 9.63 78.44 11.52
C ARG A 151 9.41 76.93 11.59
N VAL A 152 8.15 76.51 11.71
CA VAL A 152 7.76 75.11 11.85
C VAL A 152 7.45 74.47 10.49
N LEU A 153 7.22 75.28 9.47
CA LEU A 153 6.82 74.85 8.12
C LEU A 153 8.04 74.69 7.18
N LYS A 154 7.84 73.92 6.11
CA LYS A 154 8.85 73.69 5.06
C LYS A 154 9.15 74.97 4.29
N ASP A 155 10.39 75.17 3.84
CA ASP A 155 10.79 76.43 3.18
C ASP A 155 10.04 76.72 1.86
N ASN A 156 9.49 75.68 1.21
CA ASN A 156 8.63 75.77 0.02
C ASN A 156 7.18 75.35 0.34
N GLU A 157 6.59 75.92 1.38
CA GLU A 157 5.25 75.60 1.84
C GLU A 157 4.16 75.92 0.80
N THR A 158 3.26 74.95 0.56
CA THR A 158 2.04 75.17 -0.23
C THR A 158 0.88 75.69 0.63
N PHE A 159 1.05 75.71 1.95
CA PHE A 159 0.01 76.10 2.90
C PHE A 159 -0.42 77.57 2.72
N THR A 160 0.53 78.49 2.60
CA THR A 160 0.25 79.91 2.34
C THR A 160 -0.46 80.13 1.00
N ARG A 161 -0.18 79.29 0.00
CA ARG A 161 -0.89 79.29 -1.29
C ARG A 161 -2.32 78.74 -1.14
N TYR A 162 -2.49 77.65 -0.40
CA TYR A 162 -3.79 77.05 -0.10
C TYR A 162 -4.72 78.01 0.66
N LEU A 163 -4.19 78.74 1.65
CA LEU A 163 -4.93 79.78 2.37
C LEU A 163 -5.42 80.89 1.41
N LYS A 164 -4.60 81.29 0.43
CA LYS A 164 -4.91 82.38 -0.51
C LYS A 164 -5.84 81.94 -1.65
N GLU A 165 -5.62 80.76 -2.22
CA GLU A 165 -6.30 80.31 -3.46
C GLU A 165 -7.54 79.47 -3.16
N ASN A 166 -7.48 78.54 -2.19
CA ASN A 166 -8.60 77.63 -1.91
C ASN A 166 -9.55 78.17 -0.84
N LEU A 167 -9.02 78.83 0.19
CA LEU A 167 -9.81 79.43 1.28
C LEU A 167 -10.12 80.92 1.04
N SER A 168 -9.65 81.49 -0.08
CA SER A 168 -9.89 82.88 -0.49
C SER A 168 -9.52 83.92 0.58
N ILE A 169 -8.51 83.64 1.42
CA ILE A 169 -8.05 84.57 2.47
C ILE A 169 -7.17 85.66 1.85
N SER A 170 -7.35 86.91 2.30
CA SER A 170 -6.59 88.04 1.79
C SER A 170 -5.07 87.88 2.03
N ALA A 171 -4.24 88.48 1.17
CA ALA A 171 -2.80 88.30 1.23
C ALA A 171 -2.17 88.87 2.52
N SER A 172 -2.79 89.88 3.15
CA SER A 172 -2.34 90.41 4.44
C SER A 172 -2.67 89.45 5.59
N ASP A 173 -3.88 88.90 5.59
CA ASP A 173 -4.36 88.07 6.70
C ASP A 173 -3.63 86.71 6.71
N ALA A 174 -3.30 86.18 5.53
CA ALA A 174 -2.48 84.98 5.41
C ALA A 174 -1.07 85.19 5.98
N GLU A 175 -0.42 86.34 5.77
CA GLU A 175 0.90 86.64 6.38
C GLU A 175 0.81 86.84 7.90
N SER A 176 -0.26 87.46 8.40
CA SER A 176 -0.52 87.56 9.84
C SER A 176 -0.62 86.18 10.49
N ILE A 177 -1.33 85.23 9.88
CA ILE A 177 -1.42 83.84 10.34
C ILE A 177 -0.05 83.15 10.37
N MET A 178 0.78 83.37 9.34
CA MET A 178 2.11 82.77 9.25
C MET A 178 3.10 83.34 10.28
N SER A 179 2.88 84.58 10.72
CA SER A 179 3.67 85.23 11.77
C SER A 179 3.17 84.94 13.20
N ALA A 180 2.02 84.27 13.36
CA ALA A 180 1.44 83.93 14.65
C ALA A 180 2.38 83.05 15.50
N GLN A 181 2.43 83.30 16.80
CA GLN A 181 3.28 82.54 17.71
C GLN A 181 2.52 81.35 18.30
N ILE A 182 3.15 80.18 18.22
CA ILE A 182 2.63 78.92 18.73
C ILE A 182 3.40 78.55 19.99
N ARG A 183 2.67 78.17 21.05
CA ARG A 183 3.26 77.47 22.19
C ARG A 183 3.24 75.96 21.92
N PRO A 184 4.39 75.32 21.69
CA PRO A 184 4.43 73.92 21.25
C PRO A 184 3.81 72.94 22.27
N SER A 185 3.83 73.29 23.57
CA SER A 185 3.27 72.47 24.65
C SER A 185 1.72 72.43 24.67
N LYS A 186 1.03 73.48 24.20
CA LYS A 186 -0.44 73.51 24.09
C LYS A 186 -0.93 72.77 22.84
N VAL A 187 -0.15 72.80 21.76
CA VAL A 187 -0.46 72.09 20.51
C VAL A 187 -0.32 70.57 20.67
N MET A 188 0.59 70.11 21.53
CA MET A 188 0.83 68.68 21.77
C MET A 188 -0.26 68.01 22.63
N GLY A 189 -1.07 68.79 23.36
CA GLY A 189 -2.20 68.31 24.16
C GLY A 189 -3.53 68.24 23.39
N LEU A 190 -3.58 68.66 22.13
CA LEU A 190 -4.78 68.61 21.30
C LEU A 190 -4.99 67.19 20.78
N SER A 191 -5.84 66.42 21.47
CA SER A 191 -6.47 65.22 20.93
C SER A 191 -7.52 65.64 19.90
N MET A 192 -7.50 65.05 18.71
CA MET A 192 -8.36 65.44 17.57
C MET A 192 -9.84 65.02 17.73
N ASP A 193 -10.22 64.37 18.83
CA ASP A 193 -11.62 64.06 19.15
C ASP A 193 -12.35 65.24 19.81
N ASP A 194 -11.63 66.20 20.38
CA ASP A 194 -12.25 67.40 20.94
C ASP A 194 -12.51 68.43 19.83
N ASN A 195 -13.76 68.88 19.73
CA ASN A 195 -14.32 69.81 18.74
C ASN A 195 -13.34 70.93 18.35
N LEU A 196 -12.50 70.68 17.33
CA LEU A 196 -11.40 71.56 16.91
C LEU A 196 -11.92 72.97 16.52
N LYS A 197 -13.17 73.03 16.04
CA LYS A 197 -13.88 74.26 15.71
C LYS A 197 -14.06 75.16 16.95
N ASP A 198 -14.43 74.59 18.09
CA ASP A 198 -14.68 75.35 19.34
C ASP A 198 -13.38 75.88 19.95
N ILE A 199 -12.27 75.15 19.76
CA ILE A 199 -10.95 75.55 20.24
C ILE A 199 -10.33 76.63 19.36
N LEU A 200 -10.45 76.51 18.03
CA LEU A 200 -9.96 77.50 17.07
C LEU A 200 -10.76 78.80 17.12
N CYS A 201 -12.07 78.72 17.40
CA CYS A 201 -12.95 79.87 17.59
C CYS A 201 -12.66 80.69 18.86
N ASN A 202 -12.10 80.07 19.89
CA ASN A 202 -11.77 80.73 21.16
C ASN A 202 -10.33 81.29 21.21
N GLY A 203 -9.55 81.17 20.13
CA GLY A 203 -8.22 81.80 20.02
C GLY A 203 -7.13 81.29 20.97
N THR A 204 -7.42 80.31 21.84
CA THR A 204 -6.56 79.96 22.99
C THR A 204 -5.21 79.27 22.69
N VAL A 205 -5.00 78.85 21.44
CA VAL A 205 -3.85 78.06 20.98
C VAL A 205 -2.75 78.92 20.33
N LEU A 206 -3.12 80.08 19.77
CA LEU A 206 -2.23 80.96 19.00
C LEU A 206 -2.10 82.31 19.70
N GLU A 207 -0.87 82.73 20.02
CA GLU A 207 -0.59 84.09 20.49
C GLU A 207 -0.29 84.98 19.29
N PHE A 208 -1.18 85.94 19.03
CA PHE A 208 -1.00 86.95 17.98
C PHE A 208 -0.34 88.20 18.57
N ASN A 209 0.48 88.89 17.76
CA ASN A 209 1.17 90.11 18.19
C ASN A 209 0.20 91.31 18.35
N SER A 210 -1.03 91.22 17.81
CA SER A 210 -2.06 92.26 17.83
C SER A 210 -3.45 91.65 18.10
N THR A 211 -4.27 92.33 18.91
CA THR A 211 -5.66 91.91 19.20
C THR A 211 -6.55 91.95 17.95
N ALA A 212 -6.24 92.81 16.98
CA ALA A 212 -6.97 92.91 15.71
C ALA A 212 -6.72 91.70 14.78
N ASP A 213 -5.52 91.11 14.83
CA ASP A 213 -5.21 89.89 14.07
C ASP A 213 -5.89 88.66 14.70
N GLN A 214 -6.05 88.64 16.03
CA GLN A 214 -6.76 87.59 16.75
C GLN A 214 -8.27 87.57 16.41
N GLU A 215 -8.96 88.73 16.46
CA GLU A 215 -10.38 88.80 16.09
C GLU A 215 -10.63 88.46 14.61
N THR A 216 -9.72 88.88 13.73
CA THR A 216 -9.75 88.52 12.30
C THR A 216 -9.60 87.02 12.11
N PHE A 217 -8.68 86.40 12.85
CA PHE A 217 -8.47 84.95 12.82
C PHE A 217 -9.65 84.16 13.38
N GLU A 218 -10.25 84.60 14.49
CA GLU A 218 -11.44 83.97 15.09
C GLU A 218 -12.63 84.04 14.12
N LYS A 219 -12.84 85.20 13.48
CA LYS A 219 -13.91 85.38 12.50
C LYS A 219 -13.73 84.49 11.26
N ILE A 220 -12.51 84.37 10.76
CA ILE A 220 -12.19 83.47 9.63
C ILE A 220 -12.34 82.01 10.07
N SER A 221 -11.77 81.63 11.21
CA SER A 221 -11.76 80.25 11.70
C SER A 221 -13.17 79.73 12.04
N CYS A 222 -14.04 80.58 12.57
CA CYS A 222 -15.43 80.22 12.86
C CYS A 222 -16.33 80.15 11.62
N SER A 223 -15.93 80.80 10.53
CA SER A 223 -16.68 80.79 9.26
C SER A 223 -16.49 79.50 8.46
N LEU A 224 -15.45 78.70 8.77
CA LEU A 224 -15.11 77.48 8.05
C LEU A 224 -16.05 76.31 8.39
N THR A 225 -16.35 75.50 7.37
CA THR A 225 -17.11 74.26 7.57
C THR A 225 -16.23 73.16 8.19
N PRO A 226 -16.80 72.17 8.90
CA PRO A 226 -16.02 71.08 9.51
C PRO A 226 -15.17 70.29 8.49
N LYS A 227 -15.66 70.20 7.24
CA LYS A 227 -14.95 69.54 6.13
C LYS A 227 -13.71 70.34 5.70
N GLU A 228 -13.86 71.66 5.53
CA GLU A 228 -12.76 72.57 5.19
C GLU A 228 -11.73 72.67 6.32
N ILE A 229 -12.14 72.63 7.59
CA ILE A 229 -11.22 72.59 8.74
C ILE A 229 -10.38 71.32 8.70
N THR A 230 -10.99 70.17 8.41
CA THR A 230 -10.29 68.88 8.33
C THR A 230 -9.30 68.86 7.15
N GLU A 231 -9.70 69.42 6.01
CA GLU A 231 -8.86 69.51 4.80
C GLU A 231 -7.70 70.51 4.96
N THR A 232 -7.96 71.65 5.59
CA THR A 232 -6.95 72.64 5.97
C THR A 232 -5.96 72.06 6.97
N GLY A 233 -6.43 71.31 7.96
CA GLY A 233 -5.58 70.57 8.90
C GLY A 233 -4.71 69.52 8.21
N ASN A 234 -5.22 68.84 7.17
CA ASN A 234 -4.44 67.90 6.35
C ASN A 234 -3.34 68.61 5.55
N VAL A 235 -3.67 69.72 4.88
CA VAL A 235 -2.69 70.50 4.09
C VAL A 235 -1.63 71.13 5.00
N PHE A 236 -2.03 71.57 6.20
CA PHE A 236 -1.10 72.04 7.22
C PHE A 236 -0.12 70.93 7.64
N ARG A 237 -0.62 69.73 8.00
CA ARG A 237 0.21 68.57 8.37
C ARG A 237 1.22 68.19 7.29
N GLN A 238 0.85 68.25 6.02
CA GLN A 238 1.74 67.93 4.91
C GLN A 238 2.89 68.94 4.74
N ASN A 239 2.67 70.19 5.18
CA ASN A 239 3.63 71.29 5.06
C ASN A 239 4.48 71.52 6.32
N VAL A 240 4.14 70.90 7.46
CA VAL A 240 4.97 70.92 8.67
C VAL A 240 6.27 70.13 8.42
N ASP A 241 7.40 70.74 8.77
CA ASP A 241 8.71 70.09 8.76
C ASP A 241 8.95 69.48 10.15
N SER A 242 8.93 68.14 10.22
CA SER A 242 9.07 67.39 11.47
C SER A 242 10.44 67.60 12.13
N GLN A 243 11.49 67.91 11.37
CA GLN A 243 12.84 68.16 11.90
C GLN A 243 12.94 69.58 12.48
N LYS A 244 12.29 70.57 11.84
CA LYS A 244 12.18 71.94 12.38
C LYS A 244 11.24 72.02 13.59
N LEU A 245 10.09 71.35 13.55
CA LEU A 245 9.16 71.24 14.67
C LEU A 245 9.86 70.65 15.92
N ALA A 246 10.59 69.54 15.76
CA ALA A 246 11.25 68.85 16.87
C ALA A 246 12.42 69.65 17.47
N SER A 247 13.26 70.25 16.63
CA SER A 247 14.36 71.12 17.09
C SER A 247 13.84 72.36 17.83
N THR A 248 12.73 72.91 17.35
CA THR A 248 12.09 74.08 17.96
C THR A 248 11.34 73.72 19.25
N PHE A 249 10.76 72.52 19.34
CA PHE A 249 10.15 71.99 20.55
C PHE A 249 11.18 71.73 21.65
N ALA A 250 12.33 71.15 21.31
CA ALA A 250 13.43 70.94 22.26
C ALA A 250 13.99 72.27 22.79
N GLN A 251 14.11 73.28 21.93
CA GLN A 251 14.49 74.64 22.33
C GLN A 251 13.44 75.33 23.21
N ALA A 252 12.15 75.02 23.02
CA ALA A 252 11.06 75.61 23.78
C ALA A 252 10.87 74.99 25.18
N THR A 253 11.27 73.73 25.40
CA THR A 253 10.99 72.95 26.63
C THR A 253 12.18 72.81 27.59
N ASN A 254 13.30 73.51 27.38
CA ASN A 254 14.55 73.37 28.17
C ASN A 254 15.07 71.91 28.24
N LEU A 255 14.72 71.07 27.28
CA LEU A 255 15.25 69.71 27.14
C LEU A 255 16.51 69.75 26.26
N ASN A 256 17.54 68.97 26.61
CA ASN A 256 18.71 68.80 25.74
C ASN A 256 18.26 68.21 24.39
N PRO A 257 18.41 68.96 23.27
CA PRO A 257 17.86 68.53 21.97
C PRO A 257 18.50 67.24 21.46
N ALA A 258 19.79 67.04 21.75
CA ALA A 258 20.54 65.88 21.30
C ALA A 258 20.19 64.60 22.05
N GLU A 259 19.90 64.68 23.36
CA GLU A 259 19.64 63.50 24.21
C GLU A 259 18.22 62.98 24.02
N THR A 260 17.21 63.86 23.99
CA THR A 260 15.80 63.46 23.81
C THR A 260 15.56 62.96 22.38
N PHE A 261 16.13 63.63 21.37
CA PHE A 261 16.03 63.17 19.98
C PHE A 261 16.86 61.91 19.75
N GLY A 262 18.05 61.82 20.36
CA GLY A 262 18.85 60.59 20.38
C GLY A 262 18.07 59.42 20.95
N LEU A 263 17.34 59.64 22.06
CA LEU A 263 16.52 58.62 22.71
C LEU A 263 15.27 58.25 21.89
N VAL A 264 14.53 59.21 21.32
CA VAL A 264 13.37 58.92 20.43
C VAL A 264 13.80 58.21 19.15
N ARG A 265 14.92 58.63 18.55
CA ARG A 265 15.49 57.98 17.35
C ARG A 265 16.00 56.57 17.66
N LYS A 266 16.63 56.39 18.83
CA LYS A 266 17.08 55.08 19.32
C LYS A 266 15.88 54.18 19.62
N THR A 267 14.86 54.69 20.30
CA THR A 267 13.63 53.96 20.62
C THR A 267 12.88 53.55 19.35
N THR A 268 12.70 54.46 18.39
CA THR A 268 12.06 54.13 17.10
C THR A 268 12.90 53.15 16.27
N ALA A 269 14.24 53.23 16.33
CA ALA A 269 15.12 52.25 15.69
C ALA A 269 15.10 50.87 16.39
N ASP A 270 14.92 50.83 17.71
CA ASP A 270 14.85 49.59 18.49
C ASP A 270 13.45 48.93 18.44
N VAL A 271 12.39 49.71 18.18
CA VAL A 271 11.03 49.24 17.88
C VAL A 271 10.94 48.56 16.51
N LEU A 272 11.65 49.07 15.50
CA LEU A 272 11.58 48.57 14.13
C LEU A 272 11.83 47.05 13.98
N PRO A 273 12.91 46.45 14.53
CA PRO A 273 13.13 45.01 14.43
C PRO A 273 12.05 44.19 15.15
N VAL A 274 11.50 44.71 16.26
CA VAL A 274 10.42 44.03 17.01
C VAL A 274 9.13 44.03 16.20
N LEU A 275 8.74 45.17 15.61
CA LEU A 275 7.55 45.26 14.77
C LEU A 275 7.71 44.54 13.43
N GLN A 276 8.92 44.47 12.88
CA GLN A 276 9.21 43.66 11.71
C GLN A 276 8.97 42.18 11.99
N GLU A 277 9.45 41.66 13.12
CA GLU A 277 9.18 40.27 13.50
C GLU A 277 7.71 40.03 13.82
N ILE A 278 7.03 40.96 14.51
CA ILE A 278 5.57 40.87 14.74
C ILE A 278 4.81 40.91 13.41
N SER A 279 5.21 41.74 12.44
CA SER A 279 4.57 41.80 11.12
C SER A 279 4.80 40.53 10.29
N LYS A 280 5.97 39.89 10.41
CA LYS A 280 6.23 38.57 9.82
C LYS A 280 5.32 37.52 10.46
N LEU A 281 5.15 37.58 11.78
CA LEU A 281 4.27 36.68 12.54
C LEU A 281 2.79 36.95 12.23
N GLN A 282 2.40 38.19 11.95
CA GLN A 282 1.04 38.55 11.56
C GLN A 282 0.70 38.08 10.15
N ASN A 283 1.62 38.28 9.21
CA ASN A 283 1.49 37.82 7.83
C ASN A 283 1.83 36.33 7.64
N SER A 284 2.15 35.63 8.73
CA SER A 284 2.52 34.22 8.70
C SER A 284 1.31 33.32 8.45
N MET A 285 1.59 32.06 8.09
CA MET A 285 0.58 31.00 7.98
C MET A 285 -0.28 30.85 9.25
N LEU A 286 0.22 31.30 10.41
CA LEU A 286 -0.38 31.09 11.74
C LEU A 286 -1.73 31.80 11.92
N LEU A 287 -1.84 33.07 11.49
CA LEU A 287 -3.07 33.85 11.62
C LEU A 287 -4.08 33.57 10.50
N ASN A 288 -3.58 33.29 9.29
CA ASN A 288 -4.44 32.81 8.20
C ASN A 288 -5.02 31.42 8.51
N ALA A 289 -4.23 30.54 9.13
CA ALA A 289 -4.69 29.24 9.58
C ALA A 289 -5.70 29.34 10.74
N ALA A 290 -5.43 30.18 11.74
CA ALA A 290 -6.34 30.37 12.88
C ALA A 290 -7.75 30.80 12.44
N ASN A 291 -7.87 31.58 11.37
CA ASN A 291 -9.16 31.97 10.79
C ASN A 291 -9.89 30.85 10.03
N SER A 292 -9.16 29.81 9.60
CA SER A 292 -9.69 28.66 8.83
C SER A 292 -9.98 27.42 9.68
N LEU A 293 -9.47 27.38 10.91
CA LEU A 293 -9.59 26.23 11.81
C LEU A 293 -10.82 26.39 12.71
N ASP A 294 -11.84 25.56 12.50
CA ASP A 294 -13.02 25.48 13.36
C ASP A 294 -13.09 24.11 14.06
N PHE A 295 -12.42 24.03 15.21
CA PHE A 295 -12.41 22.82 16.04
C PHE A 295 -13.77 22.49 16.68
N ARG A 296 -14.78 23.38 16.57
CA ARG A 296 -16.10 23.20 17.17
C ARG A 296 -17.06 22.49 16.23
N SER A 297 -17.04 22.82 14.93
CA SER A 297 -17.91 22.20 13.92
C SER A 297 -17.23 21.06 13.15
N ASP A 298 -15.93 21.17 12.87
CA ASP A 298 -15.16 20.16 12.14
C ASP A 298 -13.76 19.97 12.76
N MET A 299 -13.74 19.29 13.91
CA MET A 299 -12.52 18.99 14.66
C MET A 299 -11.49 18.21 13.81
N ILE A 300 -11.93 17.21 13.05
CA ILE A 300 -11.03 16.32 12.30
C ILE A 300 -10.51 16.99 11.03
N GLY A 301 -11.38 17.67 10.28
CA GLY A 301 -10.96 18.44 9.11
C GLY A 301 -9.94 19.51 9.50
N SER A 302 -10.17 20.19 10.62
CA SER A 302 -9.23 21.17 11.18
C SER A 302 -7.91 20.54 11.64
N ILE A 303 -7.93 19.37 12.30
CA ILE A 303 -6.70 18.65 12.70
C ILE A 303 -5.92 18.17 11.48
N ASN A 304 -6.59 17.62 10.46
CA ASN A 304 -5.94 17.18 9.22
C ASN A 304 -5.33 18.36 8.45
N LEU A 305 -6.02 19.50 8.37
CA LEU A 305 -5.48 20.70 7.75
C LEU A 305 -4.25 21.21 8.53
N LEU A 306 -4.32 21.23 9.86
CA LEU A 306 -3.24 21.67 10.74
C LEU A 306 -1.99 20.78 10.65
N LEU A 307 -2.17 19.45 10.71
CA LEU A 307 -1.08 18.47 10.76
C LEU A 307 -0.55 18.08 9.38
N CYS A 308 -1.43 17.96 8.38
CA CYS A 308 -1.12 17.39 7.07
C CYS A 308 -1.03 18.45 5.95
N GLY A 309 -1.66 19.62 6.13
CA GLY A 309 -1.64 20.71 5.15
C GLY A 309 -2.49 20.46 3.89
N LYS A 310 -3.45 19.54 3.95
CA LYS A 310 -4.40 19.23 2.86
C LYS A 310 -5.81 19.05 3.42
N GLU A 311 -6.82 19.51 2.69
CA GLU A 311 -8.21 19.11 2.94
C GLU A 311 -8.38 17.61 2.65
N PRO A 312 -9.21 16.88 3.41
CA PRO A 312 -9.47 15.47 3.15
C PRO A 312 -10.05 15.30 1.75
N ASN A 313 -9.35 14.55 0.90
CA ASN A 313 -9.75 14.32 -0.48
C ASN A 313 -10.85 13.23 -0.52
N ILE A 314 -12.09 13.63 -0.27
CA ILE A 314 -13.27 12.74 -0.14
C ILE A 314 -13.57 11.92 -1.42
N ASN A 315 -12.91 12.21 -2.55
CA ASN A 315 -13.20 11.60 -3.84
C ASN A 315 -12.30 10.43 -4.25
N SER A 316 -11.27 10.06 -3.49
CA SER A 316 -10.43 8.90 -3.82
C SER A 316 -10.44 7.87 -2.70
N THR A 317 -11.10 6.73 -2.97
CA THR A 317 -11.27 5.51 -2.17
C THR A 317 -12.53 5.44 -1.29
N ASN A 318 -13.10 4.24 -1.24
CA ASN A 318 -14.34 3.82 -0.56
C ASN A 318 -14.31 3.99 0.99
N SER A 319 -13.74 5.08 1.52
CA SER A 319 -13.95 5.48 2.91
C SER A 319 -15.38 6.00 3.02
N ARG A 320 -16.25 5.20 3.63
CA ARG A 320 -17.63 5.59 3.97
C ARG A 320 -17.63 6.97 4.63
N ASN A 321 -18.44 7.86 4.07
CA ASN A 321 -18.83 9.19 4.57
C ASN A 321 -18.50 9.42 6.05
N ILE A 322 -17.40 10.13 6.32
CA ILE A 322 -17.24 10.84 7.60
C ILE A 322 -18.09 12.10 7.49
N SER A 323 -19.40 11.97 7.68
CA SER A 323 -20.30 13.11 7.83
C SER A 323 -20.16 13.65 9.25
N THR A 324 -19.55 14.82 9.39
CA THR A 324 -19.19 15.52 10.63
C THR A 324 -20.37 16.20 11.33
N SER A 325 -21.58 16.18 10.74
CA SER A 325 -22.75 16.89 11.28
C SER A 325 -23.32 16.33 12.61
N GLY A 326 -22.86 15.15 13.06
CA GLY A 326 -23.31 14.51 14.30
C GLY A 326 -22.48 14.82 15.56
N PHE A 327 -21.27 15.37 15.42
CA PHE A 327 -20.33 15.55 16.55
C PHE A 327 -20.82 16.60 17.58
N MET A 328 -21.52 17.64 17.12
CA MET A 328 -22.03 18.74 17.96
C MET A 328 -23.31 18.40 18.75
N ALA A 329 -24.15 17.49 18.25
CA ALA A 329 -25.49 17.26 18.83
C ALA A 329 -25.45 16.54 20.20
N ASN A 330 -24.36 15.84 20.51
CA ASN A 330 -24.17 15.17 21.80
C ASN A 330 -23.42 16.05 22.82
N PHE A 331 -22.42 16.83 22.40
CA PHE A 331 -21.70 17.74 23.31
C PHE A 331 -22.59 18.88 23.83
N THR A 332 -23.52 19.40 23.02
CA THR A 332 -24.45 20.47 23.46
C THR A 332 -25.63 19.98 24.30
N LYS A 333 -25.95 18.68 24.29
CA LYS A 333 -27.02 18.12 25.14
C LYS A 333 -26.61 17.97 26.61
N ASN A 334 -25.35 17.64 26.88
CA ASN A 334 -24.88 17.38 28.25
C ASN A 334 -24.47 18.64 29.04
N GLU A 335 -24.26 19.80 28.40
CA GLU A 335 -24.02 21.07 29.13
C GLU A 335 -25.24 21.55 29.94
N THR A 336 -26.43 21.00 29.70
CA THR A 336 -27.64 21.38 30.47
C THR A 336 -27.93 20.49 31.68
N GLN A 337 -27.10 19.47 31.97
CA GLN A 337 -27.25 18.59 33.13
C GLN A 337 -25.90 18.18 33.72
N THR A 338 -25.23 19.06 34.47
CA THR A 338 -24.16 18.64 35.40
C THR A 338 -24.29 19.37 36.74
N ASN A 339 -24.40 18.58 37.81
CA ASN A 339 -24.22 19.02 39.19
C ASN A 339 -22.75 19.46 39.40
N PRO A 340 -22.47 20.54 40.14
CA PRO A 340 -21.15 21.19 40.17
C PRO A 340 -20.13 20.54 41.10
N ASN A 341 -20.19 19.22 41.33
CA ASN A 341 -19.28 18.52 42.27
C ASN A 341 -18.81 17.15 41.72
N ASN A 342 -18.06 17.16 40.62
CA ASN A 342 -17.14 16.07 40.24
C ASN A 342 -16.01 16.65 39.36
N ASN A 343 -14.81 16.08 39.46
CA ASN A 343 -13.60 16.58 38.81
C ASN A 343 -13.80 16.74 37.29
N SER A 344 -13.83 17.98 36.81
CA SER A 344 -14.18 18.36 35.43
C SER A 344 -13.33 17.73 34.32
N SER A 345 -12.12 17.25 34.65
CA SER A 345 -11.22 16.64 33.67
C SER A 345 -11.60 15.20 33.30
N SER A 346 -12.10 14.39 34.24
CA SER A 346 -12.46 12.99 33.94
C SER A 346 -13.70 12.89 33.06
N ASP A 347 -14.65 13.80 33.25
CA ASP A 347 -15.93 13.80 32.54
C ASP A 347 -15.75 14.24 31.09
N PHE A 348 -14.85 15.19 30.82
CA PHE A 348 -14.42 15.55 29.48
C PHE A 348 -13.76 14.36 28.76
N CYS A 349 -12.83 13.67 29.43
CA CYS A 349 -12.14 12.52 28.82
C CYS A 349 -13.08 11.37 28.50
N GLN A 350 -14.03 11.03 29.39
CA GLN A 350 -15.03 10.00 29.12
C GLN A 350 -15.92 10.38 27.94
N THR A 351 -16.42 11.62 27.92
CA THR A 351 -17.26 12.12 26.82
C THR A 351 -16.52 12.09 25.47
N LEU A 352 -15.22 12.43 25.47
CA LEU A 352 -14.37 12.36 24.28
C LEU A 352 -14.21 10.93 23.77
N VAL A 353 -13.87 9.98 24.67
CA VAL A 353 -13.73 8.56 24.35
C VAL A 353 -15.03 7.99 23.78
N ASP A 354 -16.16 8.26 24.45
CA ASP A 354 -17.48 7.80 24.01
C ASP A 354 -17.84 8.35 22.62
N THR A 355 -17.50 9.60 22.34
CA THR A 355 -17.76 10.21 21.02
C THR A 355 -16.89 9.61 19.92
N LEU A 356 -15.64 9.26 20.24
CA LEU A 356 -14.70 8.62 19.32
C LEU A 356 -15.10 7.16 19.02
N GLU A 357 -15.61 6.42 20.00
CA GLU A 357 -16.06 5.03 19.82
C GLU A 357 -17.39 4.90 19.08
N ASN A 358 -18.33 5.82 19.33
CA ASN A 358 -19.67 5.76 18.76
C ASN A 358 -19.75 6.28 17.31
N THR A 359 -18.73 7.00 16.84
CA THR A 359 -18.70 7.55 15.48
C THR A 359 -18.02 6.56 14.51
N PRO A 360 -18.70 6.01 13.48
CA PRO A 360 -18.20 4.85 12.73
C PRO A 360 -16.88 5.06 11.97
N GLY A 361 -16.59 6.28 11.49
CA GLY A 361 -15.29 6.60 10.87
C GLY A 361 -14.16 6.85 11.88
N LEU A 362 -14.51 7.41 13.05
CA LEU A 362 -13.57 7.68 14.14
C LEU A 362 -13.29 6.46 15.00
N ARG A 363 -14.24 5.53 15.12
CA ARG A 363 -14.08 4.28 15.87
C ARG A 363 -12.84 3.51 15.41
N TYR A 364 -12.61 3.52 14.10
CA TYR A 364 -11.47 2.88 13.48
C TYR A 364 -10.15 3.59 13.80
N ALA A 365 -10.11 4.92 13.71
CA ALA A 365 -8.95 5.69 14.15
C ALA A 365 -8.73 5.48 15.66
N TRP A 366 -9.77 5.58 16.47
CA TRP A 366 -9.69 5.43 17.91
C TRP A 366 -9.16 4.06 18.34
N SER A 367 -9.63 2.96 17.76
CA SER A 367 -9.07 1.64 18.07
C SER A 367 -7.56 1.57 17.78
N THR A 368 -7.09 2.32 16.78
CA THR A 368 -5.66 2.44 16.43
C THR A 368 -4.86 3.24 17.47
N PHE A 369 -5.38 4.39 17.88
CA PHE A 369 -4.65 5.31 18.76
C PHE A 369 -4.81 4.94 20.23
N ARG A 370 -5.88 4.24 20.60
CA ARG A 370 -6.20 3.97 22.00
C ARG A 370 -5.09 3.22 22.75
N PRO A 371 -4.47 2.15 22.22
CA PRO A 371 -3.31 1.53 22.88
C PRO A 371 -2.13 2.49 23.03
N LEU A 372 -1.94 3.39 22.07
CA LEU A 372 -0.88 4.40 22.17
C LEU A 372 -1.20 5.50 23.18
N LEU A 373 -2.46 5.92 23.32
CA LEU A 373 -2.86 7.05 24.15
C LEU A 373 -3.09 6.64 25.61
N GLN A 374 -3.76 5.51 25.84
CA GLN A 374 -4.14 5.01 27.17
C GLN A 374 -3.45 3.69 27.56
N GLY A 375 -2.77 3.03 26.63
CA GLY A 375 -2.18 1.73 26.89
C GLY A 375 -0.89 1.77 27.69
N LYS A 376 -0.69 0.69 28.45
CA LYS A 376 0.47 0.41 29.30
C LYS A 376 1.39 -0.62 28.66
N VAL A 377 2.69 -0.43 28.88
CA VAL A 377 3.78 -1.30 28.45
C VAL A 377 4.41 -1.93 29.68
N LEU A 378 4.18 -3.22 29.87
CA LEU A 378 4.81 -3.96 30.94
C LEU A 378 6.24 -4.32 30.56
N TYR A 379 7.19 -4.35 31.49
CA TYR A 379 8.53 -4.85 31.24
C TYR A 379 9.11 -5.69 32.37
N THR A 380 9.98 -6.65 32.04
CA THR A 380 10.62 -7.55 33.02
C THR A 380 12.02 -7.97 32.54
N PRO A 381 12.99 -8.25 33.42
CA PRO A 381 12.94 -8.15 34.89
C PRO A 381 13.08 -6.72 35.40
N ASP A 382 12.62 -6.48 36.63
CA ASP A 382 12.79 -5.20 37.32
C ASP A 382 14.21 -5.09 37.92
N THR A 383 15.14 -4.50 37.17
CA THR A 383 16.55 -4.37 37.53
C THR A 383 17.01 -2.94 37.29
N VAL A 384 18.13 -2.53 37.89
CA VAL A 384 18.70 -1.19 37.65
C VAL A 384 19.06 -1.02 36.17
N ALA A 385 19.63 -2.04 35.53
CA ALA A 385 19.95 -2.03 34.10
C ALA A 385 18.70 -1.85 33.21
N THR A 386 17.62 -2.60 33.44
CA THR A 386 16.38 -2.48 32.66
C THR A 386 15.69 -1.14 32.88
N ARG A 387 15.65 -0.64 34.13
CA ARG A 387 15.14 0.69 34.45
C ARG A 387 15.88 1.80 33.70
N LEU A 388 17.21 1.68 33.51
CA LEU A 388 17.98 2.64 32.73
C LEU A 388 17.57 2.65 31.26
N ILE A 389 17.44 1.47 30.64
CA ILE A 389 16.98 1.33 29.25
C ILE A 389 15.59 1.94 29.07
N VAL A 390 14.65 1.56 29.95
CA VAL A 390 13.26 2.02 29.91
C VAL A 390 13.17 3.52 30.18
N LYS A 391 13.99 4.06 31.08
CA LYS A 391 14.07 5.51 31.31
C LYS A 391 14.49 6.26 30.04
N GLU A 392 15.47 5.75 29.31
CA GLU A 392 15.86 6.34 28.02
C GLU A 392 14.77 6.21 26.95
N ALA A 393 14.02 5.10 26.93
CA ALA A 393 12.88 4.92 26.03
C ALA A 393 11.73 5.88 26.37
N ASN A 394 11.42 6.07 27.66
CA ASN A 394 10.36 6.94 28.14
C ASN A 394 10.62 8.42 27.82
N LYS A 395 11.89 8.84 27.67
CA LYS A 395 12.24 10.20 27.23
C LYS A 395 11.61 10.57 25.89
N THR A 396 11.21 9.61 25.06
CA THR A 396 10.50 9.85 23.81
C THR A 396 9.16 10.58 24.03
N PHE A 397 8.47 10.29 25.15
CA PHE A 397 7.21 10.95 25.51
C PHE A 397 7.40 12.29 26.24
N ASN A 398 8.62 12.62 26.67
CA ASN A 398 8.89 13.88 27.39
C ASN A 398 8.52 15.11 26.58
N ALA A 399 8.63 15.08 25.25
CA ALA A 399 8.24 16.23 24.43
C ALA A 399 6.73 16.54 24.56
N ILE A 400 5.88 15.51 24.70
CA ILE A 400 4.44 15.67 24.95
C ILE A 400 4.22 16.14 26.40
N ALA A 401 4.99 15.62 27.35
CA ALA A 401 4.95 16.09 28.74
C ALA A 401 5.31 17.58 28.86
N MET A 402 6.31 18.07 28.13
CA MET A 402 6.69 19.49 28.10
C MET A 402 5.57 20.37 27.52
N LEU A 403 4.79 19.88 26.56
CA LEU A 403 3.61 20.60 26.06
C LEU A 403 2.52 20.72 27.14
N LYS A 404 2.32 19.66 27.94
CA LYS A 404 1.42 19.71 29.11
C LYS A 404 1.88 20.74 30.13
N GLU A 405 3.18 20.75 30.44
CA GLU A 405 3.76 21.74 31.35
C GLU A 405 3.63 23.17 30.83
N LEU A 406 3.81 23.39 29.52
CA LEU A 406 3.63 24.69 28.91
C LEU A 406 2.18 25.18 28.96
N ALA A 407 1.22 24.29 28.70
CA ALA A 407 -0.20 24.62 28.80
C ALA A 407 -0.59 24.93 30.26
N GLY A 408 -0.10 24.16 31.24
CA GLY A 408 -0.29 24.46 32.66
C GLY A 408 0.44 25.74 33.11
N ALA A 409 1.60 26.05 32.52
CA ALA A 409 2.31 27.29 32.79
C ALA A 409 1.51 28.52 32.31
N TRP A 410 0.74 28.41 31.22
CA TRP A 410 -0.14 29.49 30.76
C TRP A 410 -1.24 29.83 31.76
N GLU A 411 -1.79 28.83 32.46
CA GLU A 411 -2.78 29.08 33.52
C GLU A 411 -2.16 29.91 34.67
N THR A 412 -0.91 29.62 35.04
CA THR A 412 -0.20 30.33 36.12
C THR A 412 0.46 31.64 35.72
N GLN A 413 0.79 31.85 34.44
CA GLN A 413 1.47 33.08 33.98
C GLN A 413 0.58 33.98 33.13
N GLY A 414 -0.53 33.46 32.59
CA GLY A 414 -1.46 34.19 31.73
C GLY A 414 -2.02 35.42 32.40
N HIS A 415 -2.39 35.34 33.69
CA HIS A 415 -2.88 36.50 34.45
C HIS A 415 -1.82 37.62 34.56
N LYS A 416 -0.54 37.28 34.71
CA LYS A 416 0.54 38.29 34.77
C LYS A 416 0.71 39.00 33.41
N ILE A 417 0.53 38.26 32.32
CA ILE A 417 0.56 38.82 30.96
C ILE A 417 -0.66 39.73 30.75
N TRP A 418 -1.84 39.31 31.22
CA TRP A 418 -3.05 40.12 31.19
C TRP A 418 -2.87 41.42 31.96
N ASP A 419 -2.43 41.37 33.22
CA ASP A 419 -2.21 42.54 34.07
C ASP A 419 -1.14 43.47 33.47
N PHE A 420 -0.08 42.91 32.89
CA PHE A 420 0.95 43.67 32.20
C PHE A 420 0.40 44.42 30.96
N MET A 421 -0.45 43.76 30.17
CA MET A 421 -1.05 44.36 28.97
C MET A 421 -2.16 45.35 29.33
N GLN A 422 -2.95 45.09 30.37
CA GLN A 422 -4.05 45.95 30.80
C GLN A 422 -3.52 47.20 31.53
N ASP A 423 -2.74 47.00 32.60
CA ASP A 423 -2.39 48.04 33.58
C ASP A 423 -0.88 48.31 33.70
N GLY A 424 -0.03 47.61 32.94
CA GLY A 424 1.41 47.79 32.97
C GLY A 424 1.84 49.22 32.66
N ALA A 425 2.67 49.81 33.53
CA ALA A 425 3.18 51.17 33.37
C ALA A 425 3.87 51.40 32.01
N GLN A 426 4.55 50.37 31.50
CA GLN A 426 5.26 50.40 30.21
C GLN A 426 4.30 50.46 29.02
N ILE A 427 3.23 49.66 29.03
CA ILE A 427 2.22 49.65 27.97
C ILE A 427 1.36 50.91 28.02
N ASN A 428 1.00 51.38 29.21
CA ASN A 428 0.31 52.66 29.38
C ASN A 428 1.14 53.85 28.87
N SER A 429 2.44 53.83 29.11
CA SER A 429 3.36 54.83 28.56
C SER A 429 3.49 54.73 27.03
N LEU A 430 3.51 53.50 26.49
CA LEU A 430 3.49 53.28 25.05
C LEU A 430 2.17 53.78 24.42
N ARG A 431 1.01 53.55 25.06
CA ARG A 431 -0.28 54.10 24.63
C ARG A 431 -0.26 55.64 24.62
N ALA A 432 0.31 56.27 25.64
CA ALA A 432 0.45 57.72 25.72
C ALA A 432 1.40 58.27 24.63
N LEU A 433 2.50 57.56 24.35
CA LEU A 433 3.44 57.90 23.27
C LEU A 433 2.80 57.78 21.89
N LEU A 434 2.00 56.74 21.64
CA LEU A 434 1.32 56.52 20.36
C LEU A 434 0.23 57.56 20.09
N LYS A 435 -0.38 58.14 21.13
CA LYS A 435 -1.30 59.29 21.02
C LYS A 435 -0.58 60.60 20.67
N ASN A 436 0.75 60.68 20.83
CA ASN A 436 1.51 61.90 20.54
C ASN A 436 1.79 62.03 19.02
N PRO A 437 1.34 63.12 18.36
CA PRO A 437 1.46 63.27 16.90
C PRO A 437 2.92 63.32 16.41
N ALA A 438 3.87 63.82 17.22
CA ALA A 438 5.28 63.88 16.84
C ALA A 438 5.94 62.49 16.85
N PHE A 439 5.62 61.68 17.87
CA PHE A 439 6.08 60.29 17.96
C PHE A 439 5.42 59.40 16.91
N ALA A 440 4.09 59.54 16.71
CA ALA A 440 3.36 58.82 15.67
C ALA A 440 3.90 59.09 14.26
N THR A 441 4.25 60.35 13.95
CA THR A 441 4.83 60.72 12.65
C THR A 441 6.25 60.18 12.47
N ALA A 442 7.10 60.27 13.50
CA ALA A 442 8.45 59.71 13.47
C ALA A 442 8.44 58.17 13.34
N LEU A 443 7.50 57.52 14.02
CA LEU A 443 7.30 56.09 13.96
C LEU A 443 6.75 55.66 12.58
N ASN A 444 5.76 56.36 12.03
CA ASN A 444 5.21 56.08 10.70
C ASN A 444 6.25 56.22 9.57
N LEU A 445 7.19 57.17 9.67
CA LEU A 445 8.31 57.32 8.72
C LEU A 445 9.23 56.09 8.70
N GLN A 446 9.42 55.44 9.84
CA GLN A 446 10.21 54.20 9.96
C GLN A 446 9.38 52.96 9.59
N LEU A 447 8.07 52.98 9.84
CA LEU A 447 7.15 51.85 9.64
C LEU A 447 6.60 51.72 8.21
N GLY A 448 6.83 52.68 7.30
CA GLY A 448 6.28 52.66 5.93
C GLY A 448 6.60 51.41 5.08
N ARG A 449 7.42 50.47 5.58
CA ARG A 449 7.75 49.19 4.95
C ARG A 449 7.13 47.95 5.60
N THR A 450 6.44 48.06 6.74
CA THR A 450 5.99 46.91 7.55
C THR A 450 4.47 46.67 7.55
N GLY A 451 3.68 47.53 6.89
CA GLY A 451 2.22 47.42 6.85
C GLY A 451 1.49 47.89 8.12
N TRP A 452 2.23 48.25 9.18
CA TRP A 452 1.69 48.80 10.42
C TRP A 452 1.76 50.33 10.42
N THR A 453 0.70 50.97 10.93
CA THR A 453 0.69 52.41 11.26
C THR A 453 0.62 52.60 12.77
N ALA A 454 1.10 53.75 13.28
CA ALA A 454 0.97 54.12 14.68
C ALA A 454 -0.50 54.08 15.16
N GLU A 455 -1.44 54.41 14.28
CA GLU A 455 -2.89 54.31 14.51
C GLU A 455 -3.37 52.86 14.65
N SER A 456 -2.91 51.96 13.77
CA SER A 456 -3.23 50.52 13.88
C SER A 456 -2.66 49.88 15.14
N LEU A 457 -1.47 50.32 15.58
CA LEU A 457 -0.84 49.85 16.81
C LEU A 457 -1.55 50.40 18.06
N ALA A 458 -2.00 51.66 18.01
CA ALA A 458 -2.80 52.26 19.06
C ALA A 458 -4.17 51.57 19.20
N ASN A 459 -4.81 51.21 18.09
CA ASN A 459 -6.05 50.42 18.08
C ASN A 459 -5.82 49.02 18.64
N PHE A 460 -4.76 48.32 18.24
CA PHE A 460 -4.45 46.98 18.75
C PHE A 460 -4.20 46.96 20.26
N LEU A 461 -3.55 48.00 20.81
CA LEU A 461 -3.24 48.14 22.24
C LEU A 461 -4.35 48.82 23.06
N TYR A 462 -5.50 49.13 22.45
CA TYR A 462 -6.60 49.84 23.10
C TYR A 462 -7.16 49.07 24.31
N ASN A 463 -7.50 49.79 25.39
CA ASN A 463 -7.99 49.22 26.65
C ASN A 463 -9.38 49.73 27.08
N GLY A 464 -9.96 50.69 26.35
CA GLY A 464 -11.28 51.24 26.65
C GLY A 464 -12.46 50.39 26.13
N PRO A 465 -13.70 50.88 26.30
CA PRO A 465 -14.90 50.21 25.81
C PRO A 465 -14.94 50.23 24.27
N PRO A 466 -15.49 49.19 23.61
CA PRO A 466 -15.51 49.09 22.15
C PRO A 466 -16.27 50.22 21.44
N GLU A 467 -17.21 50.86 22.13
CA GLU A 467 -18.09 51.92 21.64
C GLU A 467 -17.34 53.21 21.32
N ASP A 468 -16.24 53.48 22.03
CA ASP A 468 -15.42 54.69 21.89
C ASP A 468 -14.32 54.55 20.81
N ARG A 469 -14.40 53.53 19.95
CA ARG A 469 -13.40 53.33 18.90
C ARG A 469 -13.65 54.22 17.68
N PRO A 470 -12.58 54.67 17.00
CA PRO A 470 -12.72 55.38 15.74
C PRO A 470 -13.51 54.56 14.71
N PRO A 471 -14.53 55.15 14.04
CA PRO A 471 -15.34 54.43 13.07
C PRO A 471 -14.50 53.97 11.87
N GLY A 472 -14.56 52.67 11.55
CA GLY A 472 -13.89 52.07 10.39
C GLY A 472 -12.62 51.27 10.68
N MET A 473 -12.18 51.15 11.95
CA MET A 473 -11.04 50.30 12.33
C MET A 473 -11.45 48.85 12.66
N PRO A 474 -10.57 47.85 12.42
CA PRO A 474 -10.86 46.45 12.73
C PRO A 474 -11.02 46.24 14.24
N ALA A 475 -12.07 45.51 14.62
CA ALA A 475 -12.39 45.15 16.00
C ALA A 475 -11.58 43.93 16.50
N ASN A 476 -10.25 43.96 16.34
CA ASN A 476 -9.37 42.87 16.77
C ASN A 476 -8.25 43.43 17.66
N ASP A 477 -8.36 43.15 18.97
CA ASP A 477 -7.43 43.65 19.99
C ASP A 477 -6.52 42.54 20.53
N TRP A 478 -5.53 42.95 21.32
CA TRP A 478 -4.74 42.03 22.16
C TRP A 478 -5.62 41.14 23.08
N ARG A 479 -6.79 41.61 23.49
CA ARG A 479 -7.76 40.86 24.32
C ARG A 479 -8.35 39.67 23.58
N ASP A 480 -8.69 39.85 22.30
CA ASP A 480 -9.26 38.78 21.48
C ASP A 480 -8.20 37.70 21.20
N VAL A 481 -6.96 38.11 20.95
CA VAL A 481 -5.81 37.22 20.81
C VAL A 481 -5.55 36.46 22.12
N PHE A 482 -5.57 37.14 23.27
CA PHE A 482 -5.35 36.51 24.57
C PHE A 482 -6.46 35.51 24.92
N ASN A 483 -7.73 35.87 24.71
CA ASN A 483 -8.87 35.00 24.99
C ASN A 483 -8.86 33.77 24.07
N SER A 484 -8.57 33.95 22.78
CA SER A 484 -8.47 32.86 21.82
C SER A 484 -7.31 31.92 22.15
N THR A 485 -6.14 32.48 22.48
CA THR A 485 -4.95 31.71 22.88
C THR A 485 -5.19 30.94 24.18
N SER A 486 -5.82 31.59 25.16
CA SER A 486 -6.15 30.96 26.44
C SER A 486 -7.12 29.80 26.26
N LYS A 487 -8.18 30.00 25.47
CA LYS A 487 -9.14 28.93 25.16
C LYS A 487 -8.48 27.75 24.42
N ALA A 488 -7.59 28.03 23.47
CA ALA A 488 -6.87 26.98 22.75
C ALA A 488 -5.92 26.19 23.66
N LEU A 489 -5.19 26.86 24.55
CA LEU A 489 -4.29 26.22 25.52
C LEU A 489 -5.04 25.45 26.60
N GLU A 490 -6.21 25.93 27.03
CA GLU A 490 -7.08 25.23 27.96
C GLU A 490 -7.62 23.93 27.34
N MET A 491 -8.13 23.97 26.12
CA MET A 491 -8.56 22.76 25.39
C MET A 491 -7.41 21.77 25.19
N LEU A 492 -6.21 22.29 24.85
CA LEU A 492 -5.01 21.47 24.72
C LEU A 492 -4.61 20.83 26.06
N ALA A 493 -4.68 21.57 27.16
CA ALA A 493 -4.39 21.07 28.51
C ALA A 493 -5.38 19.96 28.92
N GLN A 494 -6.68 20.17 28.66
CA GLN A 494 -7.72 19.16 28.93
C GLN A 494 -7.51 17.89 28.10
N PHE A 495 -7.21 18.04 26.80
CA PHE A 495 -6.93 16.91 25.91
C PHE A 495 -5.68 16.12 26.32
N ILE A 496 -4.54 16.80 26.54
CA ILE A 496 -3.30 16.16 27.00
C ILE A 496 -3.48 15.59 28.43
N GLY A 497 -4.38 16.19 29.21
CA GLY A 497 -4.81 15.67 30.51
C GLY A 497 -5.42 14.27 30.45
N CYS A 498 -6.05 13.90 29.32
CA CYS A 498 -6.61 12.57 29.08
C CYS A 498 -5.56 11.51 28.70
N LEU A 499 -4.33 11.91 28.38
CA LEU A 499 -3.27 11.01 27.97
C LEU A 499 -2.48 10.50 29.17
N ASP A 500 -2.36 9.18 29.26
CA ASP A 500 -1.45 8.57 30.23
C ASP A 500 -0.03 8.55 29.65
N LEU A 501 0.80 9.47 30.14
CA LEU A 501 2.20 9.61 29.73
C LEU A 501 3.12 8.64 30.49
N ASP A 502 2.67 8.06 31.61
CA ASP A 502 3.44 7.06 32.34
C ASP A 502 3.16 5.66 31.79
N LYS A 503 3.83 5.32 30.70
CA LYS A 503 3.50 4.11 29.94
C LYS A 503 4.15 2.84 30.45
N PHE A 504 5.28 2.91 31.16
CA PHE A 504 6.09 1.73 31.44
C PHE A 504 5.94 1.25 32.88
N GLU A 505 5.46 0.03 33.06
CA GLU A 505 5.28 -0.59 34.37
C GLU A 505 6.17 -1.83 34.53
N ALA A 506 6.89 -1.91 35.65
CA ALA A 506 7.84 -2.99 35.91
C ALA A 506 7.11 -4.22 36.47
N ALA A 507 7.48 -5.40 35.97
CA ALA A 507 7.05 -6.69 36.49
C ALA A 507 8.29 -7.51 36.91
N PRO A 508 8.28 -8.16 38.08
CA PRO A 508 9.46 -8.86 38.59
C PRO A 508 9.77 -10.14 37.80
N THR A 509 8.76 -10.83 37.28
CA THR A 509 8.94 -12.05 36.48
C THR A 509 8.03 -12.05 35.25
N GLU A 510 8.42 -12.86 34.25
CA GLU A 510 7.65 -13.05 33.02
C GLU A 510 6.25 -13.62 33.27
N ALA A 511 6.08 -14.51 34.25
CA ALA A 511 4.77 -15.10 34.56
C ALA A 511 3.78 -14.05 35.09
N ILE A 512 4.25 -13.17 35.99
CA ILE A 512 3.46 -12.06 36.54
C ILE A 512 3.14 -11.04 35.45
N LEU A 513 4.11 -10.76 34.56
CA LEU A 513 3.87 -9.90 33.40
C LEU A 513 2.74 -10.44 32.51
N VAL A 514 2.66 -11.75 32.30
CA VAL A 514 1.59 -12.37 31.49
C VAL A 514 0.25 -12.29 32.21
N GLU A 515 0.18 -12.62 33.49
CA GLU A 515 -1.07 -12.51 34.28
C GLU A 515 -1.61 -11.07 34.26
N GLU A 516 -0.75 -10.09 34.49
CA GLU A 516 -1.11 -8.69 34.48
C GLU A 516 -1.47 -8.19 33.08
N SER A 517 -0.78 -8.68 32.04
CA SER A 517 -1.16 -8.36 30.66
C SER A 517 -2.57 -8.82 30.32
N LEU A 518 -3.01 -9.98 30.81
CA LEU A 518 -4.37 -10.48 30.59
C LEU A 518 -5.42 -9.66 31.35
N ARG A 519 -5.07 -9.10 32.51
CA ARG A 519 -5.92 -8.15 33.24
C ARG A 519 -6.08 -6.84 32.46
N LEU A 520 -4.97 -6.25 32.04
CA LEU A 520 -4.96 -5.01 31.26
C LEU A 520 -5.61 -5.17 29.87
N LEU A 521 -5.53 -6.36 29.27
CA LEU A 521 -6.19 -6.65 28.00
C LEU A 521 -7.72 -6.64 28.14
N LYS A 522 -8.27 -7.18 29.24
CA LYS A 522 -9.71 -7.10 29.56
C LYS A 522 -10.18 -5.66 29.80
N GLU A 523 -9.30 -4.82 30.32
CA GLU A 523 -9.54 -3.39 30.50
C GLU A 523 -9.26 -2.56 29.24
N GLU A 524 -8.83 -3.21 28.14
CA GLU A 524 -8.45 -2.58 26.85
C GLU A 524 -7.35 -1.51 27.01
N LYS A 525 -6.47 -1.70 27.99
CA LYS A 525 -5.33 -0.83 28.34
C LYS A 525 -3.98 -1.50 28.13
N PHE A 526 -3.94 -2.72 27.62
CA PHE A 526 -2.68 -3.40 27.32
C PHE A 526 -2.15 -2.94 25.97
N TRP A 527 -0.90 -2.44 25.92
CA TRP A 527 -0.22 -2.13 24.66
C TRP A 527 0.79 -3.23 24.31
N ALA A 528 1.74 -3.51 25.20
CA ALA A 528 2.73 -4.57 24.99
C ALA A 528 3.42 -5.01 26.29
N GLY A 529 4.07 -6.15 26.24
CA GLY A 529 4.95 -6.68 27.28
C GLY A 529 6.36 -6.90 26.74
N ILE A 530 7.36 -6.27 27.35
CA ILE A 530 8.78 -6.38 26.96
C ILE A 530 9.48 -7.30 27.96
N VAL A 531 10.12 -8.35 27.45
CA VAL A 531 10.86 -9.28 28.29
C VAL A 531 12.31 -9.29 27.85
N PHE A 532 13.22 -8.87 28.73
CA PHE A 532 14.65 -8.94 28.52
C PHE A 532 15.17 -10.30 29.02
N GLU A 533 15.86 -11.05 28.15
CA GLU A 533 16.23 -12.45 28.43
C GLU A 533 17.61 -12.57 29.10
N ASP A 534 18.56 -11.74 28.66
CA ASP A 534 19.98 -11.89 29.02
C ASP A 534 20.42 -10.97 30.19
N ILE A 535 19.47 -10.42 30.97
CA ILE A 535 19.77 -9.49 32.07
C ILE A 535 19.62 -10.20 33.42
N ALA A 536 20.73 -10.32 34.16
CA ALA A 536 20.73 -10.88 35.50
C ALA A 536 19.97 -9.97 36.50
N PRO A 537 19.29 -10.53 37.53
CA PRO A 537 18.49 -9.75 38.48
C PRO A 537 19.26 -8.64 39.22
N GLU A 538 20.57 -8.81 39.42
CA GLU A 538 21.44 -7.87 40.14
C GLU A 538 22.25 -6.94 39.20
N ALA A 539 22.00 -7.02 37.89
CA ALA A 539 22.78 -6.25 36.92
C ALA A 539 22.55 -4.73 37.06
N SER A 540 23.64 -3.99 37.28
CA SER A 540 23.62 -2.52 37.30
C SER A 540 23.74 -1.89 35.91
N HIS A 541 24.34 -2.61 34.96
CA HIS A 541 24.53 -2.17 33.57
C HIS A 541 24.08 -3.25 32.59
N PRO A 542 23.57 -2.86 31.41
CA PRO A 542 23.16 -3.82 30.39
C PRO A 542 24.37 -4.58 29.81
N PRO A 543 24.22 -5.89 29.51
CA PRO A 543 25.27 -6.66 28.85
C PRO A 543 25.56 -6.13 27.43
N PRO A 544 26.77 -6.37 26.87
CA PRO A 544 27.13 -5.88 25.52
C PRO A 544 26.16 -6.29 24.40
N LEU A 545 25.50 -7.44 24.55
CA LEU A 545 24.44 -7.91 23.68
C LEU A 545 23.17 -8.07 24.51
N VAL A 546 22.15 -7.28 24.19
CA VAL A 546 20.84 -7.33 24.85
C VAL A 546 19.86 -8.05 23.93
N LYS A 547 19.31 -9.19 24.39
CA LYS A 547 18.15 -9.83 23.75
C LYS A 547 16.88 -9.49 24.50
N TYR A 548 15.86 -9.13 23.73
CA TYR A 548 14.53 -8.85 24.26
C TYR A 548 13.47 -9.39 23.31
N LYS A 549 12.30 -9.72 23.87
CA LYS A 549 11.09 -10.10 23.13
C LYS A 549 9.98 -9.11 23.44
N ILE A 550 9.26 -8.69 22.41
CA ILE A 550 8.05 -7.88 22.53
C ILE A 550 6.86 -8.83 22.39
N ARG A 551 5.97 -8.83 23.39
CA ARG A 551 4.72 -9.57 23.42
C ARG A 551 3.57 -8.59 23.24
N MET A 552 2.69 -8.86 22.28
CA MET A 552 1.52 -8.05 22.00
C MET A 552 0.34 -8.98 21.78
N ASP A 553 -0.86 -8.42 21.84
CA ASP A 553 -2.07 -9.16 21.47
C ASP A 553 -2.06 -9.53 19.97
N ILE A 554 -2.68 -10.65 19.64
CA ILE A 554 -2.67 -11.23 18.29
C ILE A 554 -3.42 -10.36 17.26
N ASP A 555 -4.34 -9.52 17.70
CA ASP A 555 -5.09 -8.64 16.80
C ASP A 555 -4.28 -7.40 16.40
N GLU A 556 -3.34 -6.98 17.26
CA GLU A 556 -2.47 -5.80 17.05
C GLU A 556 -1.17 -6.11 16.30
N VAL A 557 -0.75 -7.38 16.21
CA VAL A 557 0.50 -7.79 15.57
C VAL A 557 0.27 -8.82 14.45
N GLU A 558 1.23 -8.93 13.53
CA GLU A 558 1.19 -9.95 12.49
C GLU A 558 1.36 -11.34 13.08
N ARG A 559 0.66 -12.33 12.52
CA ARG A 559 0.74 -13.72 13.01
C ARG A 559 2.10 -14.32 12.70
N THR A 560 2.79 -14.79 13.73
CA THR A 560 4.15 -15.36 13.63
C THR A 560 4.17 -16.83 13.18
N ASN A 561 3.02 -17.42 12.86
CA ASN A 561 2.92 -18.79 12.35
C ASN A 561 3.34 -18.93 10.87
N LYS A 562 3.41 -17.81 10.14
CA LYS A 562 3.85 -17.76 8.73
C LYS A 562 4.78 -16.57 8.51
N VAL A 563 5.86 -16.79 7.76
CA VAL A 563 6.79 -15.72 7.33
C VAL A 563 6.41 -15.18 5.95
N LYS A 564 5.92 -16.06 5.07
CA LYS A 564 5.48 -15.75 3.70
C LYS A 564 4.17 -16.47 3.42
N ASP A 565 3.35 -15.89 2.56
CA ASP A 565 2.17 -16.59 2.07
C ASP A 565 2.55 -17.80 1.23
N ARG A 566 1.75 -18.85 1.36
CA ARG A 566 2.00 -20.15 0.72
C ARG A 566 1.99 -20.05 -0.80
N SER A 567 1.06 -19.28 -1.35
CA SER A 567 0.96 -18.95 -2.77
C SER A 567 1.40 -17.52 -3.00
N TRP A 568 2.35 -17.33 -3.91
CA TRP A 568 2.64 -15.99 -4.41
C TRP A 568 1.48 -15.51 -5.27
N ALA A 569 1.09 -14.26 -5.08
CA ALA A 569 0.17 -13.54 -5.95
C ALA A 569 0.70 -12.11 -6.09
N PRO A 570 0.53 -11.47 -7.26
CA PRO A 570 0.92 -10.08 -7.42
C PRO A 570 0.06 -9.20 -6.50
N GLY A 571 0.73 -8.35 -5.72
CA GLY A 571 0.08 -7.44 -4.78
C GLY A 571 1.07 -6.71 -3.90
N ALA A 572 0.82 -5.43 -3.65
CA ALA A 572 1.69 -4.59 -2.84
C ALA A 572 1.58 -4.84 -1.32
N ARG A 573 0.56 -5.59 -0.87
CA ARG A 573 0.22 -5.80 0.56
C ARG A 573 0.18 -4.48 1.33
N ASP A 574 -0.61 -3.54 0.81
CA ASP A 574 -0.64 -2.14 1.23
C ASP A 574 -1.85 -1.76 2.06
N HIS A 575 -2.74 -2.71 2.35
CA HIS A 575 -3.87 -2.50 3.24
C HIS A 575 -3.40 -2.16 4.65
N SER A 576 -3.72 -0.96 5.12
CA SER A 576 -3.27 -0.48 6.44
C SER A 576 -3.65 -1.39 7.61
N TYR A 577 -4.87 -1.91 7.61
CA TYR A 577 -5.38 -2.72 8.71
C TYR A 577 -4.88 -4.17 8.66
N ASN A 578 -4.99 -4.79 7.49
CA ASN A 578 -4.74 -6.23 7.35
C ASN A 578 -3.27 -6.56 7.15
N ASP A 579 -2.52 -5.75 6.40
CA ASP A 579 -1.15 -6.06 5.99
C ASP A 579 -0.09 -5.27 6.77
N MET A 580 -0.40 -4.07 7.29
CA MET A 580 0.56 -3.22 8.01
C MET A 580 0.46 -3.30 9.53
N ARG A 581 0.05 -4.45 10.09
CA ARG A 581 -0.18 -4.64 11.54
C ARG A 581 1.00 -4.21 12.42
N TYR A 582 2.24 -4.48 11.99
CA TYR A 582 3.43 -4.08 12.76
C TYR A 582 3.58 -2.56 12.97
N VAL A 583 3.14 -1.74 12.00
CA VAL A 583 3.19 -0.28 12.12
C VAL A 583 1.91 0.22 12.80
N TRP A 584 0.77 -0.32 12.38
CA TRP A 584 -0.54 0.08 12.87
C TRP A 584 -0.75 -0.23 14.36
N GLY A 585 -0.47 -1.46 14.80
CA GLY A 585 -0.52 -1.85 16.22
C GLY A 585 0.67 -1.36 17.06
N GLY A 586 1.65 -0.68 16.45
CA GLY A 586 2.73 -0.01 17.17
C GLY A 586 3.91 -0.88 17.60
N PHE A 587 3.99 -2.14 17.17
CA PHE A 587 5.16 -3.00 17.39
C PHE A 587 6.47 -2.35 16.91
N ALA A 588 6.45 -1.77 15.70
CA ALA A 588 7.60 -1.08 15.12
C ALA A 588 8.00 0.17 15.93
N TYR A 589 7.03 0.89 16.51
CA TYR A 589 7.30 2.04 17.36
C TYR A 589 7.97 1.63 18.67
N LEU A 590 7.45 0.60 19.33
CA LEU A 590 8.07 0.07 20.56
C LEU A 590 9.47 -0.46 20.31
N LYS A 591 9.66 -1.17 19.20
CA LYS A 591 10.99 -1.64 18.78
C LYS A 591 11.96 -0.47 18.60
N ASP A 592 11.58 0.57 17.86
CA ASP A 592 12.40 1.75 17.65
C ASP A 592 12.75 2.47 18.98
N MET A 593 11.78 2.61 19.88
CA MET A 593 11.98 3.25 21.19
C MET A 593 12.94 2.45 22.09
N ILE A 594 12.79 1.13 22.16
CA ILE A 594 13.64 0.26 22.98
C ILE A 594 15.04 0.12 22.38
N ASP A 595 15.18 -0.06 21.07
CA ASP A 595 16.47 -0.11 20.39
C ASP A 595 17.26 1.18 20.64
N HIS A 596 16.63 2.35 20.52
CA HIS A 596 17.28 3.62 20.85
C HIS A 596 17.58 3.77 22.34
N GLY A 597 16.72 3.26 23.23
CA GLY A 597 16.99 3.22 24.67
C GLY A 597 18.25 2.40 24.99
N ILE A 598 18.40 1.23 24.37
CA ILE A 598 19.58 0.37 24.49
C ILE A 598 20.82 1.07 23.92
N ILE A 599 20.75 1.60 22.70
CA ILE A 599 21.86 2.29 22.03
C ILE A 599 22.36 3.47 22.88
N ARG A 600 21.45 4.31 23.38
CA ARG A 600 21.80 5.47 24.23
C ARG A 600 22.46 5.04 25.53
N THR A 601 21.97 3.96 26.15
CA THR A 601 22.54 3.42 27.38
C THR A 601 23.96 2.90 27.15
N HIS A 602 24.26 2.30 26.00
CA HIS A 602 25.60 1.78 25.69
C HIS A 602 26.60 2.83 25.21
N THR A 603 26.18 3.78 24.36
CA THR A 603 27.12 4.71 23.72
C THR A 603 27.26 6.05 24.43
N ALA A 604 26.34 6.41 25.34
CA ALA A 604 26.27 7.70 26.03
C ALA A 604 26.31 8.93 25.09
N LYS A 605 26.18 8.73 23.77
CA LYS A 605 26.13 9.78 22.75
C LYS A 605 24.68 10.09 22.45
N SER A 606 24.35 11.38 22.52
CA SER A 606 22.98 11.89 22.34
C SER A 606 22.60 12.16 20.87
N GLN A 607 23.37 11.69 19.88
CA GLN A 607 23.00 11.95 18.48
C GLN A 607 21.69 11.24 18.15
N PRO A 608 20.61 11.96 17.77
CA PRO A 608 19.37 11.34 17.39
C PRO A 608 19.52 10.77 15.98
N LEU A 609 19.62 9.45 15.87
CA LEU A 609 19.36 8.79 14.60
C LEU A 609 17.85 8.81 14.41
N GLY A 610 17.36 9.52 13.41
CA GLY A 610 15.94 9.50 13.05
C GLY A 610 15.66 8.37 12.09
N VAL A 611 14.73 7.47 12.42
CA VAL A 611 14.34 6.36 11.54
C VAL A 611 13.01 6.66 10.86
N PHE A 612 12.95 6.39 9.55
CA PHE A 612 11.72 6.43 8.76
C PHE A 612 11.54 5.07 8.07
N VAL A 613 10.29 4.63 7.99
CA VAL A 613 9.90 3.41 7.28
C VAL A 613 9.22 3.80 5.97
N GLN A 614 9.86 3.44 4.86
CA GLN A 614 9.35 3.64 3.51
C GLN A 614 9.04 2.27 2.90
N GLN A 615 7.82 2.09 2.42
CA GLN A 615 7.49 0.90 1.63
C GLN A 615 8.12 1.02 0.25
N MET A 616 8.65 -0.09 -0.26
CA MET A 616 9.13 -0.12 -1.64
C MET A 616 7.93 0.11 -2.57
N PRO A 617 8.06 1.01 -3.58
CA PRO A 617 6.98 1.21 -4.53
C PRO A 617 6.73 -0.08 -5.30
N TYR A 618 5.46 -0.37 -5.54
CA TYR A 618 5.04 -1.58 -6.23
C TYR A 618 4.73 -1.28 -7.71
N PRO A 619 5.27 -2.06 -8.66
CA PRO A 619 5.04 -1.82 -10.08
C PRO A 619 3.57 -2.04 -10.45
N CYS A 620 3.16 -1.56 -11.62
CA CYS A 620 1.82 -1.82 -12.13
C CYS A 620 1.58 -3.33 -12.28
N TYR A 621 0.39 -3.77 -11.85
CA TYR A 621 0.02 -5.18 -11.89
C TYR A 621 -1.47 -5.35 -12.12
N VAL A 622 -1.86 -6.58 -12.45
CA VAL A 622 -3.26 -6.95 -12.64
C VAL A 622 -3.64 -7.87 -11.50
N ASP A 623 -4.65 -7.48 -10.72
CA ASP A 623 -5.26 -8.36 -9.73
C ASP A 623 -6.40 -9.13 -10.39
N ASP A 624 -6.19 -10.44 -10.53
CA ASP A 624 -7.13 -11.34 -11.19
C ASP A 624 -7.34 -12.59 -10.32
N GLY A 625 -8.42 -12.58 -9.55
CA GLY A 625 -8.80 -13.70 -8.69
C GLY A 625 -9.10 -14.98 -9.48
N PHE A 626 -9.52 -14.89 -10.75
CA PHE A 626 -9.79 -16.06 -11.59
C PHE A 626 -8.49 -16.74 -12.00
N ILE A 627 -7.49 -15.96 -12.44
CA ILE A 627 -6.18 -16.50 -12.84
C ILE A 627 -5.49 -17.17 -11.64
N ARG A 628 -5.60 -16.61 -10.43
CA ARG A 628 -5.06 -17.22 -9.20
C ARG A 628 -5.60 -18.63 -8.92
N GLY A 629 -6.83 -18.92 -9.34
CA GLY A 629 -7.44 -20.24 -9.20
C GLY A 629 -7.16 -21.20 -10.36
N ILE A 630 -6.73 -20.71 -11.52
CA ILE A 630 -6.68 -21.50 -12.75
C ILE A 630 -5.61 -22.61 -12.69
N GLY A 631 -4.46 -22.34 -12.06
CA GLY A 631 -3.36 -23.29 -11.95
C GLY A 631 -3.75 -24.58 -11.22
N GLY A 632 -4.67 -24.51 -10.26
CA GLY A 632 -5.21 -25.68 -9.56
C GLY A 632 -6.40 -26.33 -10.28
N MET A 633 -7.26 -25.53 -10.92
CA MET A 633 -8.49 -26.03 -11.54
C MET A 633 -8.28 -26.65 -12.93
N LEU A 634 -7.37 -26.09 -13.74
CA LEU A 634 -7.20 -26.45 -15.15
C LEU A 634 -6.81 -27.92 -15.38
N PRO A 635 -5.89 -28.54 -14.60
CA PRO A 635 -5.63 -29.98 -14.67
C PRO A 635 -6.89 -30.82 -14.47
N MET A 636 -7.73 -30.46 -13.48
CA MET A 636 -8.96 -31.18 -13.18
C MET A 636 -9.95 -31.11 -14.34
N PHE A 637 -10.17 -29.92 -14.92
CA PHE A 637 -11.05 -29.75 -16.07
C PHE A 637 -10.57 -30.55 -17.29
N LEU A 638 -9.26 -30.62 -17.53
CA LEU A 638 -8.69 -31.36 -18.66
C LEU A 638 -8.77 -32.87 -18.49
N VAL A 639 -8.55 -33.38 -17.27
CA VAL A 639 -8.75 -34.79 -16.95
C VAL A 639 -10.22 -35.17 -17.12
N LEU A 640 -11.16 -34.35 -16.64
CA LEU A 640 -12.60 -34.58 -16.83
C LEU A 640 -13.04 -34.46 -18.30
N ALA A 641 -12.44 -33.54 -19.06
CA ALA A 641 -12.71 -33.35 -20.48
C ALA A 641 -12.36 -34.60 -21.30
N PHE A 642 -11.23 -35.24 -21.03
CA PHE A 642 -10.82 -36.43 -21.78
C PHE A 642 -11.29 -37.75 -21.19
N MET A 643 -11.95 -37.74 -20.02
CA MET A 643 -12.43 -38.95 -19.36
C MET A 643 -13.33 -39.81 -20.26
N PHE A 644 -14.28 -39.19 -20.96
CA PHE A 644 -15.16 -39.91 -21.89
C PHE A 644 -14.36 -40.59 -23.01
N THR A 645 -13.40 -39.87 -23.60
CA THR A 645 -12.54 -40.38 -24.67
C THR A 645 -11.66 -41.54 -24.18
N VAL A 646 -11.13 -41.47 -22.95
CA VAL A 646 -10.36 -42.54 -22.31
C VAL A 646 -11.20 -43.81 -22.15
N CYS A 647 -12.39 -43.71 -21.54
CA CYS A 647 -13.30 -44.85 -21.34
C CYS A 647 -13.65 -45.54 -22.65
N MET A 648 -13.93 -44.75 -23.68
CA MET A 648 -14.33 -45.21 -25.00
C MET A 648 -13.16 -45.84 -25.77
N THR A 649 -11.96 -45.26 -25.69
CA THR A 649 -10.73 -45.83 -26.27
C THR A 649 -10.41 -47.19 -25.65
N MET A 650 -10.49 -47.30 -24.32
CA MET A 650 -10.29 -48.57 -23.63
C MET A 650 -11.33 -49.62 -24.02
N LYS A 651 -12.60 -49.22 -24.16
CA LYS A 651 -13.66 -50.11 -24.62
C LYS A 651 -13.34 -50.71 -25.99
N ASP A 652 -12.92 -49.89 -26.96
CA ASP A 652 -12.64 -50.36 -28.32
C ASP A 652 -11.46 -51.33 -28.38
N LEU A 653 -10.38 -51.03 -27.64
CA LEU A 653 -9.19 -51.90 -27.57
C LEU A 653 -9.54 -53.27 -27.00
N VAL A 654 -10.31 -53.30 -25.91
CA VAL A 654 -10.70 -54.54 -25.25
C VAL A 654 -11.80 -55.25 -26.04
N LEU A 655 -12.67 -54.52 -26.77
CA LEU A 655 -13.66 -55.12 -27.66
C LEU A 655 -13.02 -55.86 -28.84
N GLU A 656 -11.96 -55.29 -29.44
CA GLU A 656 -11.21 -55.97 -30.50
C GLU A 656 -10.53 -57.26 -29.99
N LYS A 657 -10.10 -57.25 -28.73
CA LYS A 657 -9.56 -58.43 -28.01
C LYS A 657 -10.66 -59.44 -27.68
N GLU A 658 -11.81 -59.00 -27.18
CA GLU A 658 -12.95 -59.84 -26.80
C GLU A 658 -13.55 -60.58 -28.01
N LEU A 659 -13.71 -59.87 -29.14
CA LEU A 659 -14.20 -60.43 -30.40
C LEU A 659 -13.13 -61.21 -31.18
N ARG A 660 -11.89 -61.30 -30.66
CA ARG A 660 -10.75 -62.03 -31.26
C ARG A 660 -10.36 -61.55 -32.66
N LEU A 661 -10.79 -60.36 -33.06
CA LEU A 661 -10.46 -59.80 -34.37
C LEU A 661 -8.94 -59.66 -34.53
N LYS A 662 -8.22 -59.34 -33.45
CA LYS A 662 -6.77 -59.26 -33.42
C LYS A 662 -6.07 -60.55 -33.86
N GLU A 663 -6.48 -61.70 -33.34
CA GLU A 663 -5.87 -63.00 -33.69
C GLU A 663 -6.28 -63.45 -35.09
N VAL A 664 -7.49 -63.12 -35.55
CA VAL A 664 -7.92 -63.36 -36.93
C VAL A 664 -7.07 -62.57 -37.91
N LEU A 665 -6.83 -61.27 -37.65
CA LEU A 665 -5.94 -60.45 -38.48
C LEU A 665 -4.49 -60.98 -38.48
N ARG A 666 -4.05 -61.55 -37.36
CA ARG A 666 -2.73 -62.18 -37.26
C ARG A 666 -2.64 -63.46 -38.09
N ALA A 667 -3.69 -64.28 -38.12
CA ALA A 667 -3.76 -65.48 -38.97
C ALA A 667 -3.75 -65.14 -40.46
N VAL A 668 -4.28 -63.97 -40.84
CA VAL A 668 -4.21 -63.41 -42.21
C VAL A 668 -2.80 -62.87 -42.56
N GLY A 669 -1.88 -62.83 -41.60
CA GLY A 669 -0.49 -62.38 -41.81
C GLY A 669 -0.22 -60.91 -41.50
N VAL A 670 -1.08 -60.24 -40.71
CA VAL A 670 -0.84 -58.86 -40.24
C VAL A 670 0.01 -58.88 -38.96
N GLY A 671 1.09 -58.09 -38.95
CA GLY A 671 1.96 -57.98 -37.77
C GLY A 671 1.33 -57.17 -36.62
N ASN A 672 1.85 -57.34 -35.41
CA ASN A 672 1.37 -56.59 -34.23
C ASN A 672 1.72 -55.08 -34.28
N GLY A 673 2.86 -54.72 -34.87
CA GLY A 673 3.31 -53.33 -35.00
C GLY A 673 2.30 -52.44 -35.75
N PRO A 674 1.91 -52.78 -37.00
CA PRO A 674 0.89 -52.04 -37.75
C PRO A 674 -0.44 -51.91 -37.01
N LEU A 675 -0.86 -52.92 -36.23
CA LEU A 675 -2.12 -52.89 -35.49
C LEU A 675 -2.11 -51.82 -34.40
N TRP A 676 -1.08 -51.80 -33.56
CA TRP A 676 -0.95 -50.79 -32.50
C TRP A 676 -0.72 -49.40 -33.06
N LEU A 677 0.08 -49.29 -34.12
CA LEU A 677 0.32 -48.02 -34.80
C LEU A 677 -0.97 -47.46 -35.42
N ALA A 678 -1.79 -48.31 -36.05
CA ALA A 678 -3.09 -47.91 -36.59
C ALA A 678 -4.03 -47.42 -35.48
N ARG A 679 -4.05 -48.09 -34.32
CA ARG A 679 -4.85 -47.67 -33.16
C ARG A 679 -4.32 -46.39 -32.52
N PHE A 680 -3.01 -46.20 -32.48
CA PHE A 680 -2.40 -44.95 -32.00
C PHE A 680 -2.78 -43.77 -32.90
N ILE A 681 -2.55 -43.88 -34.21
CA ILE A 681 -2.85 -42.82 -35.18
C ILE A 681 -4.33 -42.45 -35.17
N GLU A 682 -5.22 -43.44 -35.06
CA GLU A 682 -6.67 -43.20 -34.96
C GLU A 682 -7.05 -42.35 -33.74
N ASN A 683 -6.59 -42.73 -32.54
CA ASN A 683 -6.90 -42.01 -31.31
C ASN A 683 -6.19 -40.66 -31.23
N PHE A 684 -4.96 -40.58 -31.73
CA PHE A 684 -4.21 -39.33 -31.81
C PHE A 684 -4.92 -38.33 -32.74
N ALA A 685 -5.33 -38.74 -33.94
CA ALA A 685 -6.06 -37.89 -34.88
C ALA A 685 -7.39 -37.37 -34.29
N LEU A 686 -8.10 -38.20 -33.51
CA LEU A 686 -9.31 -37.77 -32.82
C LEU A 686 -9.02 -36.68 -31.78
N LEU A 687 -7.96 -36.82 -30.98
CA LEU A 687 -7.63 -35.90 -29.88
C LEU A 687 -6.96 -34.59 -30.34
N VAL A 688 -6.31 -34.58 -31.51
CA VAL A 688 -5.69 -33.36 -32.08
C VAL A 688 -6.73 -32.26 -32.32
N VAL A 689 -7.91 -32.61 -32.84
CA VAL A 689 -8.98 -31.65 -33.16
C VAL A 689 -9.48 -30.88 -31.93
N PRO A 690 -9.94 -31.52 -30.83
CA PRO A 690 -10.35 -30.80 -29.62
C PRO A 690 -9.17 -30.08 -28.98
N CYS A 691 -7.93 -30.59 -29.02
CA CYS A 691 -6.77 -29.86 -28.49
C CYS A 691 -6.50 -28.55 -29.24
N ALA A 692 -6.63 -28.55 -30.58
CA ALA A 692 -6.48 -27.34 -31.38
C ALA A 692 -7.57 -26.31 -31.04
N ILE A 693 -8.84 -26.75 -30.96
CA ILE A 693 -9.95 -25.87 -30.62
C ILE A 693 -9.83 -25.35 -29.19
N ILE A 694 -9.47 -26.18 -28.21
CA ILE A 694 -9.24 -25.77 -26.82
C ILE A 694 -8.12 -24.72 -26.74
N SER A 695 -7.01 -24.93 -27.46
CA SER A 695 -5.89 -23.96 -27.47
C SER A 695 -6.33 -22.59 -28.01
N VAL A 696 -7.16 -22.59 -29.06
CA VAL A 696 -7.77 -21.37 -29.61
C VAL A 696 -8.75 -20.75 -28.60
N MET A 697 -9.64 -21.54 -28.00
CA MET A 697 -10.62 -21.07 -27.00
C MET A 697 -9.95 -20.45 -25.77
N VAL A 698 -8.86 -21.03 -25.28
CA VAL A 698 -8.14 -20.53 -24.10
C VAL A 698 -7.47 -19.18 -24.39
N LYS A 699 -6.91 -18.99 -25.60
CA LYS A 699 -6.30 -17.72 -26.02
C LYS A 699 -7.34 -16.64 -26.30
N TYR A 700 -8.30 -16.92 -27.18
CA TYR A 700 -9.30 -15.92 -27.61
C TYR A 700 -10.42 -15.73 -26.59
N GLY A 701 -10.69 -16.73 -25.74
CA GLY A 701 -11.55 -16.61 -24.57
C GLY A 701 -10.94 -15.84 -23.41
N LYS A 702 -9.74 -15.24 -23.59
CA LYS A 702 -9.02 -14.42 -22.59
C LYS A 702 -8.79 -15.15 -21.26
N VAL A 703 -8.66 -16.48 -21.32
CA VAL A 703 -8.36 -17.34 -20.18
C VAL A 703 -6.85 -17.32 -19.93
N LEU A 704 -6.04 -17.56 -20.97
CA LEU A 704 -4.59 -17.32 -20.96
C LEU A 704 -4.29 -16.27 -22.02
N ARG A 705 -4.18 -15.02 -21.58
CA ARG A 705 -4.00 -13.84 -22.43
C ARG A 705 -2.55 -13.72 -22.91
N TYR A 706 -1.59 -13.93 -22.04
CA TYR A 706 -0.17 -13.66 -22.31
C TYR A 706 0.50 -14.85 -23.01
N SER A 707 0.15 -16.07 -22.61
CA SER A 707 0.75 -17.30 -23.11
C SER A 707 0.56 -17.55 -24.63
N ASP A 708 1.56 -18.17 -25.26
CA ASP A 708 1.52 -18.51 -26.69
C ASP A 708 0.64 -19.75 -26.96
N PRO A 709 -0.33 -19.67 -27.88
CA PRO A 709 -1.25 -20.78 -28.15
C PRO A 709 -0.56 -22.02 -28.74
N SER A 710 0.58 -21.86 -29.41
CA SER A 710 1.36 -22.98 -29.97
C SER A 710 2.01 -23.83 -28.88
N VAL A 711 2.52 -23.20 -27.81
CA VAL A 711 3.12 -23.88 -26.65
C VAL A 711 2.05 -24.71 -25.94
N ILE A 712 0.89 -24.10 -25.69
CA ILE A 712 -0.26 -24.77 -25.05
C ILE A 712 -0.72 -25.96 -25.91
N PHE A 713 -0.82 -25.77 -27.22
CA PHE A 713 -1.21 -26.83 -28.15
C PHE A 713 -0.25 -28.03 -28.11
N VAL A 714 1.07 -27.78 -28.17
CA VAL A 714 2.07 -28.85 -28.07
C VAL A 714 2.00 -29.56 -26.71
N PHE A 715 1.84 -28.79 -25.63
CA PHE A 715 1.70 -29.35 -24.29
C PHE A 715 0.48 -30.27 -24.14
N LEU A 716 -0.68 -29.86 -24.66
CA LEU A 716 -1.89 -30.69 -24.69
C LEU A 716 -1.71 -31.93 -25.58
N LEU A 717 -1.04 -31.81 -26.73
CA LEU A 717 -0.76 -32.96 -27.59
C LEU A 717 0.12 -33.99 -26.90
N VAL A 718 1.19 -33.56 -26.20
CA VAL A 718 2.05 -34.47 -25.43
C VAL A 718 1.26 -35.16 -24.33
N PHE A 719 0.37 -34.44 -23.64
CA PHE A 719 -0.53 -35.04 -22.66
C PHE A 719 -1.48 -36.07 -23.28
N CYS A 720 -2.02 -35.81 -24.47
CA CYS A 720 -2.83 -36.78 -25.20
C CYS A 720 -2.04 -38.03 -25.60
N ILE A 721 -0.78 -37.88 -26.03
CA ILE A 721 0.10 -39.03 -26.33
C ILE A 721 0.30 -39.88 -25.07
N ALA A 722 0.63 -39.25 -23.94
CA ALA A 722 0.80 -39.95 -22.67
C ALA A 722 -0.49 -40.66 -22.22
N THR A 723 -1.63 -40.00 -22.38
CA THR A 723 -2.95 -40.56 -22.04
C THR A 723 -3.31 -41.75 -22.93
N ILE A 724 -3.05 -41.70 -24.25
CA ILE A 724 -3.26 -42.83 -25.16
C ILE A 724 -2.38 -44.02 -24.76
N MET A 725 -1.10 -43.78 -24.49
CA MET A 725 -0.19 -44.86 -24.07
C MET A 725 -0.57 -45.45 -22.72
N GLN A 726 -1.05 -44.62 -21.79
CA GLN A 726 -1.61 -45.08 -20.51
C GLN A 726 -2.85 -45.96 -20.73
N CYS A 727 -3.75 -45.57 -21.64
CA CYS A 727 -4.90 -46.40 -22.02
C CYS A 727 -4.47 -47.76 -22.59
N PHE A 728 -3.41 -47.78 -23.42
CA PHE A 728 -2.87 -49.01 -23.98
C PHE A 728 -2.35 -49.93 -22.88
N MET A 729 -1.54 -49.40 -21.95
CA MET A 729 -1.01 -50.14 -20.82
C MET A 729 -2.14 -50.76 -19.99
N ILE A 730 -3.14 -49.96 -19.62
CA ILE A 730 -4.26 -50.43 -18.80
C ILE A 730 -5.10 -51.47 -19.57
N SER A 731 -5.33 -51.27 -20.87
CA SER A 731 -6.18 -52.16 -21.68
C SER A 731 -5.67 -53.62 -21.74
N VAL A 732 -4.37 -53.84 -21.65
CA VAL A 732 -3.78 -55.19 -21.75
C VAL A 732 -4.22 -56.09 -20.60
N PHE A 733 -4.47 -55.54 -19.41
CA PHE A 733 -4.91 -56.28 -18.23
C PHE A 733 -6.39 -56.71 -18.28
N PHE A 734 -7.20 -56.10 -19.14
CA PHE A 734 -8.63 -56.42 -19.25
C PHE A 734 -8.92 -57.40 -20.39
N SER A 735 -9.98 -58.19 -20.20
CA SER A 735 -10.50 -59.17 -21.17
C SER A 735 -11.93 -58.89 -21.61
N LYS A 736 -12.67 -58.04 -20.88
CA LYS A 736 -14.09 -57.71 -21.11
C LYS A 736 -14.29 -56.23 -21.36
N ALA A 737 -14.94 -55.86 -22.47
CA ALA A 737 -14.99 -54.48 -22.95
C ALA A 737 -15.75 -53.52 -22.02
N ASN A 738 -16.93 -53.90 -21.54
CA ASN A 738 -17.74 -53.03 -20.67
C ASN A 738 -17.11 -52.84 -19.27
N LEU A 739 -16.48 -53.90 -18.74
CA LEU A 739 -15.73 -53.82 -17.49
C LEU A 739 -14.53 -52.88 -17.64
N ALA A 740 -13.78 -53.02 -18.74
CA ALA A 740 -12.64 -52.16 -19.03
C ALA A 740 -13.05 -50.69 -19.20
N ALA A 741 -14.20 -50.41 -19.82
CA ALA A 741 -14.70 -49.06 -19.99
C ALA A 741 -15.02 -48.39 -18.64
N ALA A 742 -15.72 -49.10 -17.74
CA ALA A 742 -16.11 -48.59 -16.43
C ALA A 742 -14.90 -48.47 -15.47
N CYS A 743 -14.11 -49.54 -15.33
CA CYS A 743 -12.93 -49.54 -14.48
C CYS A 743 -11.82 -48.63 -15.03
N GLY A 744 -11.73 -48.48 -16.35
CA GLY A 744 -10.74 -47.63 -17.00
C GLY A 744 -10.88 -46.16 -16.65
N GLY A 745 -12.10 -45.62 -16.72
CA GLY A 745 -12.38 -44.26 -16.26
C GLY A 745 -12.07 -44.05 -14.78
N LEU A 746 -12.40 -45.05 -13.94
CA LEU A 746 -12.09 -45.00 -12.51
C LEU A 746 -10.58 -45.02 -12.24
N ILE A 747 -9.83 -45.91 -12.89
CA ILE A 747 -8.36 -45.99 -12.76
C ILE A 747 -7.73 -44.67 -13.22
N TYR A 748 -8.18 -44.11 -14.34
CA TYR A 748 -7.69 -42.83 -14.85
C TYR A 748 -7.92 -41.69 -13.83
N PHE A 749 -9.10 -41.63 -13.21
CA PHE A 749 -9.38 -40.66 -12.15
C PHE A 749 -8.51 -40.88 -10.89
N VAL A 750 -8.32 -42.13 -10.47
CA VAL A 750 -7.47 -42.46 -9.32
C VAL A 750 -6.01 -42.07 -9.58
N LEU A 751 -5.52 -42.25 -10.80
CA LEU A 751 -4.15 -41.84 -11.20
C LEU A 751 -3.96 -40.32 -11.25
N TYR A 752 -5.03 -39.53 -11.24
CA TYR A 752 -4.95 -38.07 -11.07
C TYR A 752 -4.83 -37.64 -9.61
N LEU A 753 -5.43 -38.36 -8.64
CA LEU A 753 -5.45 -37.97 -7.22
C LEU A 753 -4.08 -37.66 -6.60
N PRO A 754 -2.97 -38.35 -6.96
CA PRO A 754 -1.65 -37.98 -6.47
C PRO A 754 -1.24 -36.54 -6.77
N HIS A 755 -1.74 -35.93 -7.85
CA HIS A 755 -1.47 -34.52 -8.17
C HIS A 755 -2.10 -33.59 -7.13
N VAL A 756 -3.34 -33.86 -6.71
CA VAL A 756 -4.03 -33.07 -5.68
C VAL A 756 -3.27 -33.12 -4.35
N LEU A 757 -2.74 -34.30 -3.99
CA LEU A 757 -1.89 -34.45 -2.81
C LEU A 757 -0.55 -33.71 -2.98
N ALA A 758 0.07 -33.81 -4.16
CA ALA A 758 1.33 -33.15 -4.45
C ALA A 758 1.21 -31.62 -4.44
N PHE A 759 0.07 -31.07 -4.89
CA PHE A 759 -0.29 -29.66 -4.77
C PHE A 759 -0.45 -29.24 -3.30
N ALA A 760 -1.14 -30.06 -2.50
CA ALA A 760 -1.35 -29.81 -1.07
C ALA A 760 -0.07 -29.93 -0.21
N TRP A 761 1.00 -30.56 -0.71
CA TRP A 761 2.27 -30.77 -0.01
C TRP A 761 3.46 -30.10 -0.69
N ARG A 762 3.20 -29.14 -1.59
CA ARG A 762 4.21 -28.55 -2.47
C ARG A 762 5.42 -27.92 -1.76
N ASP A 763 5.21 -27.35 -0.57
CA ASP A 763 6.26 -26.61 0.17
C ASP A 763 7.30 -27.53 0.83
N VAL A 764 6.98 -28.82 0.97
CA VAL A 764 7.85 -29.83 1.60
C VAL A 764 8.49 -30.75 0.56
N MET A 765 7.94 -30.81 -0.66
CA MET A 765 8.42 -31.74 -1.68
C MET A 765 9.71 -31.29 -2.35
N ALA A 766 10.79 -32.01 -2.08
CA ALA A 766 12.06 -31.83 -2.77
C ALA A 766 11.96 -32.20 -4.27
N PHE A 767 12.84 -31.61 -5.09
CA PHE A 767 12.89 -31.82 -6.54
C PHE A 767 12.91 -33.30 -6.98
N ARG A 768 13.65 -34.16 -6.27
CA ARG A 768 13.73 -35.60 -6.58
C ARG A 768 12.38 -36.31 -6.39
N VAL A 769 11.63 -35.92 -5.36
CA VAL A 769 10.30 -36.47 -5.09
C VAL A 769 9.34 -36.00 -6.18
N LYS A 770 9.40 -34.71 -6.58
CA LYS A 770 8.63 -34.18 -7.71
C LYS A 770 8.86 -35.00 -8.99
N ILE A 771 10.12 -35.33 -9.34
CA ILE A 771 10.42 -36.19 -10.50
C ILE A 771 9.81 -37.59 -10.35
N LEU A 772 9.94 -38.23 -9.19
CA LEU A 772 9.43 -39.58 -8.96
C LEU A 772 7.91 -39.65 -9.08
N VAL A 773 7.20 -38.70 -8.48
CA VAL A 773 5.73 -38.63 -8.56
C VAL A 773 5.28 -38.22 -9.97
N SER A 774 6.09 -37.44 -10.69
CA SER A 774 5.89 -37.13 -12.11
C SER A 774 6.07 -38.32 -13.06
N LEU A 775 6.39 -39.54 -12.58
CA LEU A 775 6.25 -40.78 -13.38
C LEU A 775 4.78 -41.21 -13.59
N LEU A 776 3.85 -40.47 -12.98
CA LEU A 776 2.45 -40.47 -13.35
C LEU A 776 2.18 -39.27 -14.26
N SER A 777 1.83 -39.57 -15.52
CA SER A 777 1.55 -38.57 -16.55
C SER A 777 0.56 -37.48 -16.14
N CYS A 778 -0.48 -37.81 -15.36
CA CYS A 778 -1.44 -36.84 -14.83
C CYS A 778 -0.81 -35.83 -13.85
N VAL A 779 0.20 -36.26 -13.07
CA VAL A 779 0.92 -35.39 -12.13
C VAL A 779 1.90 -34.50 -12.86
N ALA A 780 2.68 -35.06 -13.80
CA ALA A 780 3.58 -34.27 -14.63
C ALA A 780 2.83 -33.17 -15.38
N PHE A 781 1.66 -33.51 -15.94
CA PHE A 781 0.76 -32.56 -16.56
C PHE A 781 0.25 -31.48 -15.59
N GLY A 782 -0.19 -31.88 -14.39
CA GLY A 782 -0.67 -30.94 -13.38
C GLY A 782 0.40 -29.93 -12.94
N TYR A 783 1.65 -30.36 -12.74
CA TYR A 783 2.77 -29.45 -12.49
C TYR A 783 3.09 -28.54 -13.67
N GLY A 784 2.93 -29.03 -14.91
CA GLY A 784 3.03 -28.18 -16.10
C GLY A 784 2.00 -27.06 -16.10
N CYS A 785 0.76 -27.36 -15.67
CA CYS A 785 -0.31 -26.37 -15.58
C CYS A 785 -0.06 -25.32 -14.49
N GLU A 786 0.46 -25.73 -13.34
CA GLU A 786 0.87 -24.80 -12.27
C GLU A 786 1.96 -23.84 -12.77
N ASN A 787 2.97 -24.36 -13.47
CA ASN A 787 4.08 -23.55 -13.96
C ASN A 787 3.66 -22.48 -14.97
N PHE A 788 2.83 -22.80 -15.97
CA PHE A 788 2.39 -21.77 -16.90
C PHE A 788 1.37 -20.82 -16.26
N SER A 789 0.55 -21.29 -15.31
CA SER A 789 -0.38 -20.42 -14.55
C SER A 789 0.40 -19.32 -13.82
N ARG A 790 1.55 -19.66 -13.23
CA ARG A 790 2.43 -18.68 -12.57
C ARG A 790 3.03 -17.67 -13.54
N TYR A 791 3.44 -18.11 -14.74
CA TYR A 791 3.90 -17.17 -15.78
C TYR A 791 2.78 -16.24 -16.25
N GLU A 792 1.53 -16.73 -16.28
CA GLU A 792 0.36 -15.92 -16.60
C GLU A 792 0.04 -14.91 -15.48
N GLU A 793 0.15 -15.32 -14.20
CA GLU A 793 0.02 -14.43 -13.03
C GLU A 793 1.08 -13.31 -13.01
N GLN A 794 2.29 -13.58 -13.51
CA GLN A 794 3.37 -12.60 -13.65
C GLN A 794 3.18 -11.65 -14.85
N GLY A 795 2.22 -11.92 -15.75
CA GLY A 795 1.98 -11.11 -16.95
C GLY A 795 2.98 -11.33 -18.10
N ILE A 796 3.91 -12.29 -17.97
CA ILE A 796 4.88 -12.65 -19.01
C ILE A 796 4.27 -13.69 -19.96
N GLY A 797 3.51 -14.65 -19.41
CA GLY A 797 2.99 -15.81 -20.11
C GLY A 797 4.08 -16.83 -20.48
N ILE A 798 3.68 -18.06 -20.82
CA ILE A 798 4.62 -19.07 -21.31
C ILE A 798 4.91 -18.86 -22.81
N GLN A 799 6.19 -18.86 -23.15
CA GLN A 799 6.73 -18.70 -24.50
C GLN A 799 7.77 -19.80 -24.76
N TRP A 800 8.11 -20.03 -26.03
CA TRP A 800 9.16 -21.00 -26.39
C TRP A 800 10.55 -20.63 -25.84
N SER A 801 10.80 -19.35 -25.60
CA SER A 801 12.06 -18.83 -25.06
C SER A 801 12.23 -19.09 -23.55
N ASN A 802 11.13 -19.11 -22.77
CA ASN A 802 11.16 -19.21 -21.31
C ASN A 802 10.76 -20.61 -20.78
N ILE A 803 10.47 -21.57 -21.65
CA ILE A 803 10.05 -22.94 -21.29
C ILE A 803 11.04 -23.70 -20.39
N ALA A 804 12.34 -23.40 -20.52
CA ALA A 804 13.39 -24.08 -19.78
C ALA A 804 13.66 -23.43 -18.41
N SER A 805 13.29 -22.18 -18.20
CA SER A 805 13.44 -21.50 -16.90
C SER A 805 12.28 -21.84 -15.96
N SER A 806 12.54 -21.74 -14.66
CA SER A 806 11.50 -21.86 -13.64
C SER A 806 11.06 -20.46 -13.19
N PRO A 807 9.76 -20.24 -12.92
CA PRO A 807 9.25 -18.95 -12.46
C PRO A 807 9.57 -18.66 -10.99
N GLU A 808 9.96 -19.66 -10.20
CA GLU A 808 10.30 -19.50 -8.77
C GLU A 808 11.82 -19.56 -8.54
N GLU A 809 12.32 -18.57 -7.82
CA GLU A 809 13.72 -18.55 -7.36
C GLU A 809 14.00 -19.73 -6.43
N GLY A 810 14.92 -20.61 -6.83
CA GLY A 810 15.33 -21.78 -6.06
C GLY A 810 14.65 -23.11 -6.48
N GLU A 811 13.57 -23.07 -7.28
CA GLU A 811 12.96 -24.28 -7.82
C GLU A 811 13.60 -24.70 -9.16
N ARG A 812 13.90 -26.00 -9.31
CA ARG A 812 14.50 -26.56 -10.54
C ARG A 812 13.49 -27.21 -11.48
N TYR A 813 12.23 -27.35 -11.06
CA TYR A 813 11.20 -28.01 -11.87
C TYR A 813 10.59 -27.00 -12.84
N SER A 814 11.03 -27.01 -14.10
CA SER A 814 10.53 -26.11 -15.15
C SER A 814 9.41 -26.73 -15.99
N PHE A 815 8.78 -25.92 -16.85
CA PHE A 815 7.73 -26.36 -17.77
C PHE A 815 8.26 -27.37 -18.81
N LEU A 816 9.53 -27.26 -19.22
CA LEU A 816 10.16 -28.26 -20.09
C LEU A 816 10.28 -29.63 -19.40
N VAL A 817 10.57 -29.66 -18.10
CA VAL A 817 10.71 -30.91 -17.34
C VAL A 817 9.40 -31.69 -17.34
N SER A 818 8.23 -31.04 -17.19
CA SER A 818 6.95 -31.75 -17.26
C SER A 818 6.69 -32.37 -18.63
N ILE A 819 7.04 -31.68 -19.73
CA ILE A 819 6.92 -32.23 -21.09
C ILE A 819 7.81 -33.46 -21.27
N ILE A 820 9.08 -33.38 -20.84
CA ILE A 820 10.02 -34.49 -20.92
C ILE A 820 9.53 -35.69 -20.09
N MET A 821 9.06 -35.45 -18.87
CA MET A 821 8.52 -36.52 -18.01
C MET A 821 7.30 -37.20 -18.64
N MET A 822 6.36 -36.46 -19.21
CA MET A 822 5.22 -37.07 -19.92
C MET A 822 5.63 -37.92 -21.13
N LEU A 823 6.69 -37.53 -21.86
CA LEU A 823 7.23 -38.32 -22.97
C LEU A 823 7.92 -39.60 -22.46
N ILE A 824 8.66 -39.51 -21.35
CA ILE A 824 9.26 -40.67 -20.67
C ILE A 824 8.15 -41.64 -20.23
N ASP A 825 7.09 -41.14 -19.59
CA ASP A 825 5.94 -41.95 -19.19
C ASP A 825 5.29 -42.63 -20.38
N SER A 826 5.11 -41.90 -21.49
CA SER A 826 4.57 -42.46 -22.73
C SER A 826 5.38 -43.65 -23.24
N LEU A 827 6.72 -43.53 -23.18
CA LEU A 827 7.65 -44.59 -23.58
C LEU A 827 7.58 -45.77 -22.61
N ILE A 828 7.54 -45.52 -21.30
CA ILE A 828 7.40 -46.56 -20.27
C ILE A 828 6.08 -47.33 -20.45
N TYR A 829 4.96 -46.64 -20.59
CA TYR A 829 3.65 -47.24 -20.81
C TYR A 829 3.62 -48.09 -22.09
N TRP A 830 4.25 -47.62 -23.17
CA TRP A 830 4.38 -48.38 -24.41
C TRP A 830 5.25 -49.64 -24.22
N LEU A 831 6.39 -49.54 -23.55
CA LEU A 831 7.26 -50.69 -23.25
C LEU A 831 6.54 -51.74 -22.41
N ILE A 832 5.78 -51.32 -21.39
CA ILE A 832 4.96 -52.22 -20.56
C ILE A 832 3.88 -52.88 -21.42
N THR A 833 3.19 -52.12 -22.28
CA THR A 833 2.18 -52.66 -23.21
C THR A 833 2.79 -53.73 -24.10
N TRP A 834 3.91 -53.42 -24.76
CA TRP A 834 4.61 -54.34 -25.64
C TRP A 834 5.08 -55.60 -24.92
N TYR A 835 5.63 -55.45 -23.71
CA TYR A 835 6.11 -56.57 -22.91
C TYR A 835 4.98 -57.50 -22.46
N ILE A 836 3.95 -56.95 -21.80
CA ILE A 836 2.84 -57.74 -21.24
C ILE A 836 2.06 -58.43 -22.36
N GLU A 837 1.85 -57.79 -23.49
CA GLU A 837 1.13 -58.42 -24.61
C GLU A 837 1.88 -59.63 -25.18
N ASN A 838 3.21 -59.59 -25.29
CA ASN A 838 3.99 -60.71 -25.80
C ASN A 838 4.09 -61.87 -24.78
N VAL A 839 4.16 -61.56 -23.49
CA VAL A 839 4.27 -62.58 -22.41
C VAL A 839 2.91 -63.15 -22.02
N PHE A 840 1.89 -62.30 -21.93
CA PHE A 840 0.51 -62.62 -21.56
C PHE A 840 -0.49 -62.14 -22.64
N PRO A 841 -0.56 -62.81 -23.81
CA PRO A 841 -1.50 -62.43 -24.87
C PRO A 841 -2.97 -62.73 -24.54
N GLY A 842 -3.26 -63.43 -23.43
CA GLY A 842 -4.61 -63.81 -23.00
C GLY A 842 -4.94 -65.29 -23.26
N GLN A 843 -6.22 -65.65 -23.26
CA GLN A 843 -6.68 -67.06 -23.32
C GLN A 843 -6.40 -67.78 -24.66
N PHE A 844 -6.15 -67.05 -25.75
CA PHE A 844 -6.10 -67.62 -27.11
C PHE A 844 -4.82 -67.29 -27.89
N GLY A 845 -3.93 -66.46 -27.35
CA GLY A 845 -2.65 -66.15 -27.98
C GLY A 845 -1.54 -67.07 -27.49
N ILE A 846 -0.49 -67.26 -28.29
CA ILE A 846 0.68 -68.07 -27.93
C ILE A 846 1.66 -67.20 -27.12
N PRO A 847 1.86 -67.47 -25.81
CA PRO A 847 2.75 -66.67 -24.98
C PRO A 847 4.22 -66.89 -25.36
N LYS A 848 4.99 -65.81 -25.39
CA LYS A 848 6.46 -65.86 -25.49
C LYS A 848 7.08 -66.01 -24.09
N PRO A 849 8.26 -66.64 -23.96
CA PRO A 849 8.95 -66.72 -22.68
C PRO A 849 9.28 -65.32 -22.13
N TRP A 850 9.33 -65.15 -20.81
CA TRP A 850 9.58 -63.84 -20.16
C TRP A 850 10.91 -63.19 -20.59
N TYR A 851 11.93 -63.99 -20.88
CA TYR A 851 13.24 -63.52 -21.35
C TYR A 851 13.31 -63.29 -22.87
N PHE A 852 12.18 -63.30 -23.59
CA PHE A 852 12.16 -63.11 -25.05
C PHE A 852 12.90 -61.84 -25.54
N PRO A 853 12.89 -60.68 -24.85
CA PRO A 853 13.57 -59.48 -25.34
C PRO A 853 15.08 -59.64 -25.43
N PHE A 854 15.66 -60.55 -24.62
CA PHE A 854 17.09 -60.82 -24.58
C PHE A 854 17.51 -61.95 -25.55
N SER A 855 16.56 -62.55 -26.28
CA SER A 855 16.86 -63.60 -27.25
C SER A 855 17.19 -63.04 -28.64
N ALA A 856 18.36 -63.37 -29.18
CA ALA A 856 18.78 -62.96 -30.52
C ALA A 856 17.81 -63.47 -31.61
N SER A 857 17.17 -64.61 -31.39
CA SER A 857 16.17 -65.21 -32.29
C SER A 857 14.93 -64.33 -32.51
N TYR A 858 14.59 -63.45 -31.56
CA TYR A 858 13.43 -62.55 -31.70
C TYR A 858 13.74 -61.37 -32.63
N TRP A 859 14.93 -60.78 -32.51
CA TRP A 859 15.31 -59.56 -33.23
C TRP A 859 15.90 -59.85 -34.61
N CYS A 860 16.73 -60.88 -34.72
CA CYS A 860 17.40 -61.25 -35.98
C CYS A 860 16.61 -62.28 -36.81
N GLY A 861 15.50 -62.79 -36.26
CA GLY A 861 14.80 -63.94 -36.81
C GLY A 861 15.61 -65.23 -36.66
N THR A 862 14.94 -66.38 -36.67
CA THR A 862 15.64 -67.64 -36.87
C THR A 862 16.00 -67.70 -38.35
N SER A 863 17.29 -67.69 -38.70
CA SER A 863 17.70 -68.07 -40.04
C SER A 863 17.24 -69.50 -40.26
N VAL A 864 16.19 -69.69 -41.06
CA VAL A 864 16.02 -70.96 -41.75
C VAL A 864 17.23 -71.03 -42.66
N THR A 865 18.25 -71.77 -42.24
CA THR A 865 19.26 -72.25 -43.18
C THR A 865 18.46 -72.96 -44.27
N PRO A 866 18.48 -72.47 -45.52
CA PRO A 866 18.08 -73.35 -46.61
C PRO A 866 19.14 -74.44 -46.57
N ASP A 867 18.77 -75.62 -46.07
CA ASP A 867 19.57 -76.80 -46.37
C ASP A 867 19.60 -76.86 -47.90
N ALA A 868 20.76 -76.49 -48.43
CA ALA A 868 21.04 -76.46 -49.84
C ALA A 868 21.01 -77.90 -50.34
N GLY A 869 20.04 -78.18 -51.20
CA GLY A 869 19.99 -79.38 -52.01
C GLY A 869 18.62 -79.58 -52.64
N PRO A 870 18.43 -79.31 -53.95
CA PRO A 870 17.52 -80.16 -54.70
C PRO A 870 18.14 -81.57 -54.74
N ASP A 871 17.27 -82.58 -54.67
CA ASP A 871 17.52 -84.03 -54.71
C ASP A 871 17.72 -84.83 -53.41
N LEU A 872 17.03 -85.99 -53.42
CA LEU A 872 17.19 -87.20 -52.62
C LEU A 872 16.52 -87.27 -51.24
N LEU A 873 15.20 -87.10 -51.19
CA LEU A 873 14.39 -88.03 -50.39
C LEU A 873 13.97 -89.19 -51.28
N LYS A 874 14.77 -90.27 -51.24
CA LYS A 874 14.28 -91.61 -51.57
C LYS A 874 12.96 -91.79 -50.83
N VAL A 875 11.90 -92.01 -51.60
CA VAL A 875 10.70 -92.73 -51.13
C VAL A 875 11.22 -94.01 -50.49
N SER A 876 11.35 -94.00 -49.17
CA SER A 876 11.59 -95.19 -48.38
C SER A 876 10.26 -95.93 -48.42
N GLY A 877 10.21 -96.99 -49.22
CA GLY A 877 9.00 -97.72 -49.61
C GLY A 877 8.36 -98.54 -48.49
N GLU A 878 8.21 -97.99 -47.29
CA GLU A 878 7.61 -98.69 -46.15
C GLU A 878 6.50 -97.90 -45.41
N LEU A 879 5.89 -96.87 -46.03
CA LEU A 879 4.79 -96.14 -45.37
C LEU A 879 3.60 -95.71 -46.26
N ASN A 880 3.37 -96.38 -47.39
CA ASN A 880 2.29 -96.04 -48.34
C ASN A 880 1.13 -97.07 -48.37
N ASP A 881 0.74 -97.64 -47.23
CA ASP A 881 -0.47 -98.48 -47.16
C ASP A 881 -1.74 -97.68 -46.82
N TYR A 882 -1.61 -96.40 -46.44
CA TYR A 882 -2.71 -95.55 -45.96
C TYR A 882 -2.98 -94.32 -46.84
N MET A 883 -2.36 -94.20 -48.02
CA MET A 883 -2.44 -93.03 -48.88
C MET A 883 -2.90 -93.42 -50.28
N GLU A 884 -4.04 -92.89 -50.73
CA GLU A 884 -4.53 -93.15 -52.08
C GLU A 884 -3.62 -92.50 -53.14
N PRO A 885 -3.31 -93.20 -54.26
CA PRO A 885 -2.53 -92.64 -55.35
C PRO A 885 -3.27 -91.46 -55.99
N ALA A 886 -2.53 -90.41 -56.34
CA ALA A 886 -3.07 -89.20 -56.94
C ALA A 886 -3.81 -89.49 -58.27
N PRO A 887 -5.04 -88.99 -58.47
CA PRO A 887 -5.73 -89.13 -59.74
C PRO A 887 -5.04 -88.29 -60.84
N PRO A 888 -4.91 -88.82 -62.08
CA PRO A 888 -4.27 -88.09 -63.18
C PRO A 888 -5.10 -86.86 -63.58
N ASN A 889 -4.43 -85.72 -63.79
CA ASN A 889 -4.97 -84.39 -64.18
C ASN A 889 -5.53 -83.45 -63.09
N MET A 890 -5.29 -83.69 -61.80
CA MET A 890 -5.65 -82.70 -60.76
C MET A 890 -4.49 -81.80 -60.37
N LYS A 891 -4.75 -80.49 -60.29
CA LYS A 891 -3.78 -79.49 -59.81
C LYS A 891 -3.84 -79.43 -58.29
N ALA A 892 -2.69 -79.58 -57.63
CA ALA A 892 -2.59 -79.37 -56.18
C ALA A 892 -2.77 -77.87 -55.88
N GLY A 893 -3.79 -77.52 -55.09
CA GLY A 893 -4.02 -76.17 -54.60
C GLY A 893 -3.14 -75.83 -53.40
N VAL A 894 -2.93 -76.79 -52.49
CA VAL A 894 -2.02 -76.66 -51.33
C VAL A 894 -1.24 -77.95 -51.16
N SER A 895 0.08 -77.86 -51.01
CA SER A 895 0.97 -79.01 -50.79
C SER A 895 1.68 -78.85 -49.45
N ILE A 896 1.52 -79.82 -48.57
CA ILE A 896 2.27 -79.94 -47.32
C ILE A 896 3.44 -80.88 -47.59
N ARG A 897 4.66 -80.45 -47.26
CA ARG A 897 5.88 -81.26 -47.40
C ARG A 897 6.61 -81.33 -46.07
N ASN A 898 6.86 -82.55 -45.60
CA ASN A 898 7.66 -82.87 -44.41
C ASN A 898 7.31 -82.02 -43.17
N LEU A 899 6.00 -81.86 -42.89
CA LEU A 899 5.55 -81.08 -41.75
C LEU A 899 5.84 -81.84 -40.45
N VAL A 900 6.76 -81.29 -39.64
CA VAL A 900 7.12 -81.84 -38.34
C VAL A 900 6.71 -80.86 -37.24
N LYS A 901 6.00 -81.35 -36.22
CA LYS A 901 5.65 -80.58 -35.04
C LYS A 901 6.03 -81.31 -33.76
N ILE A 902 6.96 -80.72 -33.01
CA ILE A 902 7.40 -81.21 -31.70
C ILE A 902 6.99 -80.20 -30.62
N TYR A 903 6.21 -80.65 -29.63
CA TYR A 903 5.88 -79.81 -28.47
C TYR A 903 7.05 -79.77 -27.48
N LYS A 904 7.43 -78.57 -27.04
CA LYS A 904 8.57 -78.35 -26.12
C LYS A 904 8.34 -79.00 -24.75
N THR A 905 7.11 -78.98 -24.25
CA THR A 905 6.71 -79.67 -23.01
C THR A 905 6.49 -81.15 -23.30
N GLY A 906 7.42 -81.98 -22.83
CA GLY A 906 7.36 -83.44 -22.96
C GLY A 906 7.98 -84.03 -24.24
N LYS A 907 8.60 -83.22 -25.12
CA LYS A 907 9.18 -83.66 -26.41
C LYS A 907 8.26 -84.56 -27.24
N LYS A 908 6.94 -84.39 -27.09
CA LYS A 908 5.96 -85.20 -27.81
C LYS A 908 5.89 -84.73 -29.25
N VAL A 909 6.25 -85.60 -30.17
CA VAL A 909 6.04 -85.40 -31.61
C VAL A 909 4.55 -85.52 -31.87
N ALA A 910 3.94 -84.45 -32.38
CA ALA A 910 2.50 -84.37 -32.68
C ALA A 910 2.19 -84.50 -34.17
N VAL A 911 3.15 -84.17 -35.02
CA VAL A 911 3.15 -84.45 -36.46
C VAL A 911 4.58 -84.81 -36.81
N ASP A 912 4.80 -85.93 -37.49
CA ASP A 912 6.12 -86.37 -37.90
C ASP A 912 6.11 -86.62 -39.41
N GLY A 913 6.82 -85.78 -40.15
CA GLY A 913 7.03 -85.93 -41.59
C GLY A 913 5.76 -85.93 -42.47
N LEU A 914 4.67 -85.29 -42.05
CA LEU A 914 3.42 -85.30 -42.83
C LEU A 914 3.64 -84.59 -44.16
N SER A 915 3.47 -85.32 -45.26
CA SER A 915 3.46 -84.78 -46.61
C SER A 915 2.13 -85.15 -47.26
N MET A 916 1.36 -84.16 -47.70
CA MET A 916 0.03 -84.37 -48.26
C MET A 916 -0.29 -83.26 -49.27
N ASP A 917 -0.89 -83.65 -50.40
CA ASP A 917 -1.32 -82.74 -51.45
C ASP A 917 -2.85 -82.59 -51.41
N PHE A 918 -3.34 -81.35 -51.33
CA PHE A 918 -4.75 -81.00 -51.42
C PHE A 918 -5.04 -80.49 -52.84
N TYR A 919 -5.95 -81.16 -53.54
CA TYR A 919 -6.30 -80.83 -54.91
C TYR A 919 -7.38 -79.75 -55.00
N GLU A 920 -7.32 -78.93 -56.05
CA GLU A 920 -8.38 -77.97 -56.38
C GLU A 920 -9.72 -78.70 -56.57
N ASP A 921 -10.84 -78.06 -56.19
CA ASP A 921 -12.21 -78.57 -56.28
C ASP A 921 -12.58 -79.84 -55.45
N GLN A 922 -11.73 -80.25 -54.50
CA GLN A 922 -12.05 -81.32 -53.53
C GLN A 922 -12.45 -80.79 -52.15
N ILE A 923 -13.47 -81.40 -51.54
CA ILE A 923 -13.81 -81.18 -50.13
C ILE A 923 -12.96 -82.11 -49.27
N THR A 924 -12.08 -81.53 -48.45
CA THR A 924 -11.20 -82.27 -47.56
C THR A 924 -11.70 -82.17 -46.11
N SER A 925 -11.71 -83.30 -45.40
CA SER A 925 -12.21 -83.38 -44.02
C SER A 925 -11.19 -84.08 -43.12
N PHE A 926 -10.85 -83.45 -42.00
CA PHE A 926 -9.88 -83.98 -41.04
C PHE A 926 -10.59 -84.80 -39.95
N LEU A 927 -10.68 -86.11 -40.15
CA LEU A 927 -11.32 -87.06 -39.24
C LEU A 927 -10.29 -87.72 -38.30
N GLY A 928 -10.70 -87.95 -37.05
CA GLY A 928 -9.82 -88.56 -36.04
C GLY A 928 -10.41 -88.52 -34.64
N HIS A 929 -9.84 -89.29 -33.73
CA HIS A 929 -10.31 -89.42 -32.34
C HIS A 929 -10.23 -88.08 -31.57
N ASN A 930 -11.08 -87.90 -30.55
CA ASN A 930 -10.96 -86.74 -29.66
C ASN A 930 -9.60 -86.78 -28.93
N GLY A 931 -8.85 -85.68 -28.98
CA GLY A 931 -7.49 -85.61 -28.41
C GLY A 931 -6.34 -85.89 -29.39
N ALA A 932 -6.63 -86.29 -30.64
CA ALA A 932 -5.61 -86.56 -31.67
C ALA A 932 -4.90 -85.30 -32.24
N GLY A 933 -5.13 -84.11 -31.68
CA GLY A 933 -4.43 -82.89 -32.12
C GLY A 933 -4.93 -82.26 -33.43
N LYS A 934 -6.13 -82.64 -33.92
CA LYS A 934 -6.74 -82.13 -35.16
C LYS A 934 -6.77 -80.60 -35.26
N ARG A 935 -7.18 -79.93 -34.17
CA ARG A 935 -7.23 -78.45 -34.10
C ARG A 935 -5.85 -77.80 -34.22
N PRO A 936 -4.84 -78.21 -33.44
CA PRO A 936 -3.49 -77.70 -33.64
C PRO A 936 -2.93 -78.00 -35.04
N GLN A 937 -3.22 -79.16 -35.64
CA GLN A 937 -2.76 -79.51 -36.98
C GLN A 937 -3.31 -78.57 -38.08
N CYS A 938 -4.58 -78.15 -38.01
CA CYS A 938 -5.17 -77.20 -38.97
C CYS A 938 -4.76 -75.73 -38.76
N LEU A 939 -4.18 -75.39 -37.61
CA LEU A 939 -3.75 -74.03 -37.26
C LEU A 939 -2.34 -73.69 -37.78
N PHE A 940 -1.63 -74.66 -38.36
CA PHE A 940 -0.26 -74.53 -38.85
C PHE A 940 -0.18 -74.19 -40.33
#